data_AF-A0A351FDD4-F1
#
_entry.id   AF-A0A351FDD4-F1
#
_cell.length_a   1.000
_cell.length_b   1.000
_cell.length_c   1.000
_cell.angle_alpha   90.00
_cell.angle_beta   90.00
_cell.angle_gamma   90.00
#
_symmetry.space_group_name_H-M   'P 1'
#
loop_
_entity.id
_entity.type
_entity.pdbx_description
1 polymer ?
#
loop_
_entity_poly.entity_id
_entity_poly.type
_entity_poly.pdbx_seq_one_letter_code
_entity_poly.pdbx_strand_id
1 'polypeptide(L)'
;SVVSFSSANNPQPILIAEGQGMDASPDGNIQSRPIDPIAKTNITRKNQAAAKIAAKVSFAVLKEASGKAKSIATGSSGSAPSPATLPPERPEPKSDLPKIEEEDDSTEKDMRESLLDQSKLNLRSVGGAEAKNRLEAISVTYEFDESSQEIVVHFLDRSGRLIESTRISVKNSQYEKLLQALDPWVTNEDKSIDALALQVFMEQLELGNSYEEGVNLALQKAILFARSFLTEVNLSSSLPSANTWKASNLVQEFSENPYAYEFGMMLARYGALGDKSSNNEKDSVVDIGLRIIDLLGGREKLNDQNHLNEILQQSAKPGDSFNGLVLDGELLGTRSANLSEEDAENLDLQVDRVVGVLGANVNISANAELDPSTLAESDTTQVFAIAAAKDVMIKGDLDFKNSQDSDQAIAIGAADDIHFRSKSVYDYFDSEFAGKYLDSVSDPIFLSESPHQPAQSPTPITITNNGSDFGIGSYDRLELIDLDISTKGNLAIGSLDELKILSTRFDESKEFSNENLESVLDLNTLSAGTDGQDDRVFLYAHNRIAANGLGFGKDVREIYMDAITIDLKNVKFPDASQVLLKSKDGYPTFGESARQIGKVNFIKNVYHGKDALNQSFFSNDPTMRNSNKSVDGTSAVRIRPH
;
A
#
# COMPACT_ATOMS: atom_id res chain seq x y z
N SER A 1 17.69 30.95 8.68
CA SER A 1 17.20 32.18 8.02
C SER A 1 17.65 33.43 8.77
N VAL A 2 17.69 34.60 8.11
CA VAL A 2 18.05 35.91 8.72
C VAL A 2 17.09 36.98 8.19
N VAL A 3 16.63 37.88 9.05
CA VAL A 3 15.76 39.01 8.69
C VAL A 3 16.44 40.32 9.07
N SER A 4 16.42 41.32 8.17
CA SER A 4 17.01 42.64 8.39
C SER A 4 15.96 43.65 8.85
N PHE A 5 16.30 44.42 9.88
CA PHE A 5 15.47 45.53 10.39
C PHE A 5 16.25 46.84 10.31
N SER A 6 15.57 47.92 9.93
CA SER A 6 16.10 49.28 9.93
C SER A 6 15.12 50.23 10.61
N SER A 7 15.65 51.29 11.22
CA SER A 7 14.88 52.30 11.97
C SER A 7 15.23 53.69 11.43
N ALA A 8 14.31 54.65 11.52
CA ALA A 8 14.58 56.03 11.13
C ALA A 8 15.79 56.64 11.88
N ASN A 9 16.04 56.18 13.11
CA ASN A 9 17.15 56.59 13.96
C ASN A 9 18.39 55.68 13.83
N ASN A 10 18.30 54.59 13.08
CA ASN A 10 19.39 53.62 12.88
C ASN A 10 19.41 53.14 11.42
N PRO A 11 20.08 53.88 10.51
CA PRO A 11 20.03 53.63 9.07
C PRO A 11 20.88 52.43 8.61
N GLN A 12 21.70 51.84 9.50
CA GLN A 12 22.43 50.60 9.23
C GLN A 12 21.53 49.40 9.58
N PRO A 13 21.28 48.45 8.66
CA PRO A 13 20.40 47.31 8.94
C PRO A 13 20.96 46.40 10.02
N ILE A 14 20.14 46.06 11.01
CA ILE A 14 20.46 45.08 12.05
C ILE A 14 19.89 43.73 11.62
N LEU A 15 20.77 42.72 11.62
CA LEU A 15 20.44 41.35 11.21
C LEU A 15 20.01 40.53 12.41
N ILE A 16 18.76 40.06 12.41
CA ILE A 16 18.24 39.12 13.40
C ILE A 16 18.30 37.73 12.80
N ALA A 17 19.19 36.90 13.34
CA ALA A 17 19.36 35.51 12.94
C ALA A 17 18.33 34.59 13.61
N GLU A 18 18.13 33.42 13.03
CA GLU A 18 17.24 32.39 13.57
C GLU A 18 17.56 32.03 15.03
N GLY A 19 16.54 32.07 15.90
CA GLY A 19 16.69 31.87 17.34
C GLY A 19 17.10 33.11 18.15
N GLN A 20 17.21 34.28 17.52
CA GLN A 20 17.34 35.59 18.18
C GLN A 20 16.00 36.36 18.15
N GLY A 21 15.77 37.16 19.20
CA GLY A 21 14.71 38.14 19.29
C GLY A 21 15.25 39.55 19.09
N MET A 22 14.35 40.52 19.01
CA MET A 22 14.68 41.93 18.81
C MET A 22 14.12 42.76 19.97
N ASP A 23 14.97 43.57 20.60
CA ASP A 23 14.52 44.64 21.48
C ASP A 23 14.63 45.98 20.74
N ALA A 24 13.69 46.88 21.02
CA ALA A 24 13.69 48.26 20.56
C ALA A 24 13.53 49.20 21.75
N SER A 25 14.45 50.15 21.92
CA SER A 25 14.31 51.19 22.94
C SER A 25 13.20 52.18 22.55
N PRO A 26 12.64 52.94 23.53
CA PRO A 26 11.69 54.03 23.23
C PRO A 26 12.22 55.07 22.23
N ASP A 27 13.54 55.25 22.18
CA ASP A 27 14.23 56.16 21.24
C ASP A 27 14.48 55.55 19.84
N GLY A 28 13.97 54.34 19.58
CA GLY A 28 14.06 53.67 18.29
C GLY A 28 15.39 52.97 18.01
N ASN A 29 16.23 52.74 19.03
CA ASN A 29 17.43 51.92 18.90
C ASN A 29 17.08 50.43 18.98
N ILE A 30 17.46 49.68 17.96
CA ILE A 30 17.19 48.24 17.84
C ILE A 30 18.44 47.45 18.27
N GLN A 31 18.27 46.33 18.98
CA GLN A 31 19.34 45.36 19.27
C GLN A 31 18.84 43.93 19.16
N SER A 32 19.71 43.01 18.73
CA SER A 32 19.47 41.56 18.80
C SER A 32 19.69 41.07 20.22
N ARG A 33 18.82 40.18 20.70
CA ARG A 33 19.01 39.46 21.96
C ARG A 33 18.66 37.98 21.83
N PRO A 34 19.16 37.10 22.71
CA PRO A 34 18.65 35.75 22.82
C PRO A 34 17.14 35.75 23.07
N ILE A 35 16.41 34.86 22.37
CA ILE A 35 15.05 34.51 22.81
C ILE A 35 15.19 33.71 24.11
N ASP A 36 14.34 34.03 25.09
CA ASP A 36 14.20 33.22 26.31
C ASP A 36 14.04 31.72 25.96
N PRO A 37 14.70 30.78 26.65
CA PRO A 37 14.67 29.36 26.27
C PRO A 37 13.25 28.76 26.18
N ILE A 38 12.33 29.16 27.05
CA ILE A 38 10.95 28.66 27.06
C ILE A 38 10.18 29.28 25.89
N ALA A 39 10.33 30.59 25.67
CA ALA A 39 9.76 31.28 24.52
C ALA A 39 10.31 30.73 23.19
N LYS A 40 11.60 30.37 23.12
CA LYS A 40 12.24 29.76 21.96
C LYS A 40 11.62 28.39 21.66
N THR A 41 11.51 27.52 22.66
CA THR A 41 10.82 26.22 22.54
C THR A 41 9.37 26.39 22.08
N ASN A 42 8.64 27.37 22.63
CA ASN A 42 7.26 27.67 22.23
C ASN A 42 7.16 28.21 20.79
N ILE A 43 8.08 29.05 20.35
CA ILE A 43 8.14 29.58 18.97
C ILE A 43 8.52 28.46 17.99
N THR A 44 9.51 27.63 18.31
CA THR A 44 9.87 26.45 17.51
C THR A 44 8.68 25.49 17.39
N ARG A 45 7.98 25.18 18.50
CA ARG A 45 6.77 24.34 18.50
C ARG A 45 5.67 24.93 17.62
N LYS A 46 5.40 26.25 17.74
CA LYS A 46 4.38 26.95 16.91
C LYS A 46 4.77 27.03 15.44
N ASN A 47 6.03 27.27 15.10
CA ASN A 47 6.49 27.32 13.71
C ASN A 47 6.51 25.92 13.08
N GLN A 48 6.88 24.87 13.83
CA GLN A 48 6.72 23.49 13.39
C GLN A 48 5.26 23.11 13.19
N ALA A 49 4.35 23.53 14.09
CA ALA A 49 2.91 23.33 13.89
C ALA A 49 2.39 24.07 12.64
N ALA A 50 2.79 25.33 12.43
CA ALA A 50 2.43 26.11 11.26
C ALA A 50 2.96 25.49 9.95
N ALA A 51 4.20 25.01 9.94
CA ALA A 51 4.77 24.29 8.80
C ALA A 51 4.04 22.96 8.54
N LYS A 52 3.71 22.19 9.60
CA LYS A 52 2.89 20.97 9.51
C LYS A 52 1.46 21.23 9.03
N ILE A 53 0.89 22.41 9.30
CA ILE A 53 -0.42 22.83 8.76
C ILE A 53 -0.29 23.22 7.28
N ALA A 54 0.73 24.00 6.92
CA ALA A 54 0.98 24.41 5.53
C ALA A 54 1.25 23.20 4.61
N ALA A 55 1.95 22.18 5.11
CA ALA A 55 2.21 20.93 4.39
C ALA A 55 0.95 20.06 4.16
N LYS A 56 -0.15 20.33 4.87
CA LYS A 56 -1.42 19.57 4.77
C LYS A 56 -2.45 20.21 3.83
N VAL A 57 -2.13 21.37 3.22
CA VAL A 57 -2.96 21.90 2.14
C VAL A 57 -2.52 21.23 0.84
N SER A 58 -3.30 20.28 0.34
CA SER A 58 -3.00 19.63 -0.93
C SER A 58 -2.96 20.66 -2.07
N PHE A 59 -2.17 20.36 -3.11
CA PHE A 59 -2.09 21.27 -4.26
C PHE A 59 -3.46 21.42 -4.96
N ALA A 60 -4.35 20.42 -4.82
CA ALA A 60 -5.74 20.49 -5.25
C ALA A 60 -6.54 21.53 -4.44
N VAL A 61 -6.46 21.52 -3.10
CA VAL A 61 -7.13 22.53 -2.25
C VAL A 61 -6.58 23.94 -2.53
N LEU A 62 -5.27 24.10 -2.77
CA LEU A 62 -4.71 25.39 -3.22
C LEU A 62 -5.24 25.83 -4.59
N LYS A 63 -5.40 24.90 -5.54
CA LYS A 63 -5.92 25.16 -6.89
C LYS A 63 -7.41 25.53 -6.85
N GLU A 64 -8.20 24.84 -6.03
CA GLU A 64 -9.62 25.12 -5.82
C GLU A 64 -9.83 26.46 -5.10
N ALA A 65 -9.09 26.72 -4.02
CA ALA A 65 -9.12 27.99 -3.30
C ALA A 65 -8.67 29.16 -4.19
N SER A 66 -7.67 28.96 -5.06
CA SER A 66 -7.23 29.95 -6.05
C SER A 66 -8.30 30.20 -7.14
N GLY A 67 -9.03 29.15 -7.55
CA GLY A 67 -10.19 29.27 -8.43
C GLY A 67 -11.33 30.07 -7.81
N LYS A 68 -11.71 29.74 -6.56
CA LYS A 68 -12.73 30.46 -5.77
C LYS A 68 -12.31 31.91 -5.47
N ALA A 69 -11.03 32.16 -5.18
CA ALA A 69 -10.51 33.53 -4.99
C ALA A 69 -10.58 34.36 -6.28
N LYS A 70 -10.33 33.77 -7.46
CA LYS A 70 -10.49 34.45 -8.76
C LYS A 70 -11.94 34.81 -9.06
N SER A 71 -12.92 33.94 -8.77
CA SER A 71 -14.34 34.26 -8.99
C SER A 71 -14.89 35.31 -8.02
N ILE A 72 -14.39 35.35 -6.79
CA ILE A 72 -14.70 36.42 -5.82
C ILE A 72 -14.09 37.76 -6.25
N ALA A 73 -12.85 37.77 -6.76
CA ALA A 73 -12.18 38.98 -7.24
C ALA A 73 -12.90 39.65 -8.43
N THR A 74 -13.60 38.88 -9.27
CA THR A 74 -14.44 39.43 -10.36
C THR A 74 -15.75 40.07 -9.90
N GLY A 75 -16.15 39.88 -8.64
CA GLY A 75 -17.41 40.43 -8.09
C GLY A 75 -17.31 41.79 -7.41
N SER A 76 -16.12 42.41 -7.35
CA SER A 76 -15.84 43.60 -6.52
C SER A 76 -15.26 44.78 -7.30
N SER A 77 -16.07 45.40 -8.15
CA SER A 77 -15.87 46.80 -8.56
C SER A 77 -17.23 47.51 -8.65
N GLY A 78 -17.46 48.45 -7.74
CA GLY A 78 -18.79 49.01 -7.51
C GLY A 78 -19.15 50.19 -8.42
N SER A 79 -20.45 50.41 -8.59
CA SER A 79 -21.07 51.69 -8.99
C SER A 79 -22.55 51.70 -8.59
N ALA A 80 -23.05 52.84 -8.11
CA ALA A 80 -24.44 53.09 -7.71
C ALA A 80 -24.76 54.60 -7.91
N PRO A 81 -26.01 55.11 -7.83
CA PRO A 81 -27.28 54.45 -7.44
C PRO A 81 -28.57 54.83 -8.27
N SER A 82 -29.73 54.31 -7.82
CA SER A 82 -31.10 54.88 -7.88
C SER A 82 -31.99 54.73 -9.16
N PRO A 83 -33.35 54.77 -9.04
CA PRO A 83 -34.25 54.31 -7.95
C PRO A 83 -35.61 53.65 -8.39
N ALA A 84 -36.44 53.25 -7.40
CA ALA A 84 -37.86 52.80 -7.47
C ALA A 84 -38.12 51.35 -7.98
N THR A 85 -39.11 50.57 -7.49
CA THR A 85 -40.36 50.88 -6.75
C THR A 85 -40.76 49.75 -5.76
N LEU A 86 -41.57 50.04 -4.74
CA LEU A 86 -42.22 49.15 -3.74
C LEU A 86 -43.76 49.09 -3.97
N PRO A 87 -44.64 48.40 -3.19
CA PRO A 87 -44.53 47.34 -2.15
C PRO A 87 -45.48 46.13 -2.52
N PRO A 88 -46.10 45.30 -1.64
CA PRO A 88 -46.02 45.10 -0.17
C PRO A 88 -45.89 43.58 0.25
N GLU A 89 -46.14 43.05 1.46
CA GLU A 89 -46.60 43.59 2.77
C GLU A 89 -45.98 42.81 3.98
N ARG A 90 -46.82 42.30 4.91
CA ARG A 90 -46.61 41.49 6.14
C ARG A 90 -47.98 40.84 6.51
N PRO A 91 -48.21 39.99 7.56
CA PRO A 91 -47.54 39.96 8.88
C PRO A 91 -47.31 38.59 9.59
N GLU A 92 -46.55 38.66 10.68
CA GLU A 92 -46.57 37.78 11.89
C GLU A 92 -47.18 38.59 13.07
N PRO A 93 -47.68 38.07 14.24
CA PRO A 93 -46.95 37.11 15.12
C PRO A 93 -47.70 36.24 16.22
N LYS A 94 -46.97 35.26 16.82
CA LYS A 94 -46.85 34.85 18.29
C LYS A 94 -48.00 34.36 19.23
N SER A 95 -47.53 33.68 20.32
CA SER A 95 -48.08 33.38 21.69
C SER A 95 -48.94 32.08 21.88
N ASP A 96 -48.89 31.29 22.98
CA ASP A 96 -48.09 31.32 24.24
C ASP A 96 -47.99 29.92 24.97
N LEU A 97 -47.19 29.87 26.04
CA LEU A 97 -46.76 28.78 26.98
C LEU A 97 -47.86 28.06 27.83
N PRO A 98 -47.63 26.88 28.49
CA PRO A 98 -46.80 26.74 29.72
C PRO A 98 -46.03 25.41 30.01
N LYS A 99 -45.24 25.45 31.10
CA LYS A 99 -44.32 24.42 31.65
C LYS A 99 -45.01 23.23 32.37
N ILE A 100 -44.26 22.13 32.53
CA ILE A 100 -44.32 21.22 33.69
C ILE A 100 -42.87 20.94 34.16
N GLU A 101 -42.68 20.80 35.48
CA GLU A 101 -41.42 20.43 36.16
C GLU A 101 -41.62 19.05 36.81
N GLU A 102 -40.73 18.09 36.57
CA GLU A 102 -40.51 16.92 37.46
C GLU A 102 -39.01 16.63 37.56
N GLU A 103 -38.54 16.38 38.78
CA GLU A 103 -37.18 15.93 39.09
C GLU A 103 -37.15 14.39 39.04
N ASP A 104 -36.14 13.79 38.40
CA ASP A 104 -35.68 12.45 38.80
C ASP A 104 -34.15 12.34 38.62
N ASP A 105 -33.52 11.63 39.54
CA ASP A 105 -32.08 11.70 39.82
C ASP A 105 -31.34 10.44 39.35
N SER A 106 -30.73 10.53 38.17
CA SER A 106 -29.75 9.54 37.70
C SER A 106 -28.74 10.14 36.71
N THR A 107 -28.13 11.29 37.09
CA THR A 107 -27.02 11.85 36.30
C THR A 107 -25.71 11.11 36.56
N GLU A 108 -25.55 9.97 35.88
CA GLU A 108 -24.23 9.47 35.51
C GLU A 108 -23.54 10.61 34.73
N LYS A 109 -22.56 11.27 35.38
CA LYS A 109 -22.19 12.64 35.02
C LYS A 109 -21.30 12.67 33.78
N ASP A 110 -22.01 12.70 32.66
CA ASP A 110 -21.53 12.53 31.31
C ASP A 110 -20.31 13.42 30.99
N MET A 111 -19.30 12.81 30.36
CA MET A 111 -18.08 13.52 29.94
C MET A 111 -18.30 14.38 28.69
N ARG A 112 -19.47 14.30 28.04
CA ARG A 112 -19.79 14.92 26.74
C ARG A 112 -19.59 16.43 26.63
N GLU A 113 -19.81 17.25 27.67
CA GLU A 113 -19.79 18.72 27.52
C GLU A 113 -18.58 19.47 28.10
N SER A 114 -17.82 18.90 29.04
CA SER A 114 -16.75 19.65 29.75
C SER A 114 -15.39 19.65 29.04
N LEU A 115 -15.24 18.95 27.92
CA LEU A 115 -13.93 18.54 27.39
C LEU A 115 -13.42 19.34 26.19
N LEU A 116 -14.32 19.99 25.43
CA LEU A 116 -14.01 20.47 24.09
C LEU A 116 -14.29 21.97 23.93
N ASP A 117 -13.29 22.79 24.26
CA ASP A 117 -13.06 24.01 23.50
C ASP A 117 -11.56 24.15 23.17
N GLN A 118 -11.28 24.40 21.89
CA GLN A 118 -9.97 24.66 21.26
C GLN A 118 -8.86 23.59 21.32
N SER A 119 -8.82 22.71 20.31
CA SER A 119 -7.64 22.62 19.41
C SER A 119 -7.90 21.73 18.18
N LYS A 120 -7.78 22.29 16.96
CA LYS A 120 -7.67 21.49 15.72
C LYS A 120 -6.22 21.06 15.51
N LEU A 121 -5.90 19.77 15.66
CA LEU A 121 -4.61 19.19 15.28
C LEU A 121 -4.83 17.85 14.54
N ASN A 122 -3.87 17.48 13.69
CA ASN A 122 -4.04 16.46 12.63
C ASN A 122 -2.99 15.35 12.73
N LEU A 123 -3.35 14.11 12.34
CA LEU A 123 -2.54 12.87 12.37
C LEU A 123 -1.04 13.04 12.08
N ARG A 124 -0.22 12.24 12.77
CA ARG A 124 1.19 12.02 12.46
C ARG A 124 1.36 10.80 11.54
N SER A 125 2.20 10.92 10.51
CA SER A 125 2.76 9.76 9.82
C SER A 125 3.83 9.12 10.72
N VAL A 126 3.76 7.80 10.88
CA VAL A 126 4.76 7.01 11.62
C VAL A 126 5.72 6.47 10.58
N GLY A 127 7.01 6.80 10.67
CA GLY A 127 7.99 6.33 9.70
C GLY A 127 8.16 4.81 9.79
N GLY A 128 8.45 4.13 8.67
CA GLY A 128 8.51 2.66 8.66
C GLY A 128 9.51 2.06 9.66
N ALA A 129 10.65 2.73 9.92
CA ALA A 129 11.59 2.31 10.98
C ALA A 129 11.02 2.45 12.41
N GLU A 130 10.14 3.42 12.63
CA GLU A 130 9.43 3.65 13.89
C GLU A 130 8.29 2.62 14.07
N ALA A 131 7.57 2.30 12.98
CA ALA A 131 6.59 1.21 12.96
C ALA A 131 7.25 -0.16 13.21
N LYS A 132 8.37 -0.46 12.55
CA LYS A 132 9.12 -1.73 12.70
C LYS A 132 9.61 -1.94 14.13
N ASN A 133 10.21 -0.90 14.73
CA ASN A 133 10.59 -0.91 16.14
C ASN A 133 9.37 -1.18 17.06
N ARG A 134 8.20 -0.62 16.76
CA ARG A 134 6.97 -0.85 17.55
C ARG A 134 6.36 -2.23 17.33
N LEU A 135 6.70 -2.93 16.24
CA LEU A 135 6.24 -4.30 15.98
C LEU A 135 7.03 -5.37 16.75
N GLU A 136 8.26 -5.07 17.14
CA GLU A 136 9.03 -5.89 18.10
C GLU A 136 8.55 -5.71 19.55
N ALA A 137 7.67 -4.73 19.82
CA ALA A 137 7.13 -4.47 21.16
C ALA A 137 6.07 -5.51 21.54
N ILE A 138 6.38 -6.31 22.55
CA ILE A 138 5.52 -7.39 23.07
C ILE A 138 4.87 -7.00 24.41
N SER A 139 5.36 -5.93 25.05
CA SER A 139 4.74 -5.34 26.24
C SER A 139 4.82 -3.81 26.24
N VAL A 140 3.89 -3.19 26.98
CA VAL A 140 3.83 -1.74 27.20
C VAL A 140 3.74 -1.47 28.69
N THR A 141 4.49 -0.46 29.14
CA THR A 141 4.31 0.17 30.45
C THR A 141 4.11 1.67 30.27
N TYR A 142 3.59 2.35 31.28
CA TYR A 142 3.53 3.80 31.31
C TYR A 142 4.06 4.36 32.63
N GLU A 143 4.60 5.56 32.58
CA GLU A 143 4.91 6.39 33.75
C GLU A 143 4.32 7.79 33.54
N PHE A 144 4.18 8.56 34.62
CA PHE A 144 3.79 9.96 34.56
C PHE A 144 4.99 10.85 34.86
N ASP A 145 5.35 11.69 33.91
CA ASP A 145 6.31 12.77 34.14
C ASP A 145 5.56 13.95 34.78
N GLU A 146 5.56 13.99 36.12
CA GLU A 146 4.98 15.09 36.89
C GLU A 146 5.53 16.47 36.48
N SER A 147 6.76 16.52 35.94
CA SER A 147 7.46 17.75 35.61
C SER A 147 7.06 18.32 34.25
N SER A 148 6.75 17.48 33.27
CA SER A 148 6.21 17.91 31.97
C SER A 148 4.68 17.83 31.87
N GLN A 149 4.03 17.18 32.84
CA GLN A 149 2.59 16.86 32.82
C GLN A 149 2.23 15.93 31.65
N GLU A 150 3.10 14.95 31.39
CA GLU A 150 2.95 14.01 30.28
C GLU A 150 2.92 12.56 30.79
N ILE A 151 2.07 11.73 30.18
CA ILE A 151 2.23 10.28 30.29
C ILE A 151 3.30 9.84 29.30
N VAL A 152 4.32 9.15 29.79
CA VAL A 152 5.34 8.51 28.99
C VAL A 152 4.93 7.05 28.82
N VAL A 153 4.65 6.63 27.58
CA VAL A 153 4.31 5.25 27.22
C VAL A 153 5.56 4.58 26.66
N HIS A 154 6.04 3.53 27.33
CA HIS A 154 7.21 2.76 26.96
C HIS A 154 6.83 1.49 26.20
N PHE A 155 7.46 1.27 25.05
CA PHE A 155 7.30 0.06 24.24
C PHE A 155 8.51 -0.85 24.46
N LEU A 156 8.26 -2.12 24.81
CA LEU A 156 9.27 -3.03 25.35
C LEU A 156 9.30 -4.36 24.57
N ASP A 157 10.50 -4.86 24.26
CA ASP A 157 10.71 -6.15 23.57
C ASP A 157 10.37 -7.36 24.47
N ARG A 158 10.45 -8.58 23.92
CA ARG A 158 10.21 -9.83 24.67
C ARG A 158 11.13 -10.03 25.88
N SER A 159 12.27 -9.35 25.91
CA SER A 159 13.25 -9.38 27.01
C SER A 159 13.11 -8.19 27.97
N GLY A 160 12.08 -7.36 27.82
CA GLY A 160 11.83 -6.18 28.65
C GLY A 160 12.77 -5.01 28.37
N ARG A 161 13.42 -4.96 27.19
CA ARG A 161 14.28 -3.85 26.80
C ARG A 161 13.44 -2.77 26.14
N LEU A 162 13.73 -1.51 26.50
CA LEU A 162 13.06 -0.35 25.90
C LEU A 162 13.41 -0.25 24.43
N ILE A 163 12.39 -0.31 23.58
CA ILE A 163 12.51 -0.06 22.15
C ILE A 163 12.26 1.42 21.87
N GLU A 164 11.15 1.97 22.39
CA GLU A 164 10.76 3.37 22.16
C GLU A 164 9.95 3.95 23.32
N SER A 165 9.71 5.27 23.31
CA SER A 165 8.76 5.90 24.21
C SER A 165 8.02 7.08 23.56
N THR A 166 6.70 7.08 23.67
CA THR A 166 5.81 8.19 23.29
C THR A 166 5.51 9.05 24.52
N ARG A 167 5.34 10.37 24.35
CA ARG A 167 4.93 11.30 25.41
C ARG A 167 3.63 12.00 25.03
N ILE A 168 2.66 12.01 25.95
CA ILE A 168 1.29 12.49 25.74
C ILE A 168 1.01 13.58 26.77
N SER A 169 0.81 14.83 26.35
CA SER A 169 0.49 15.94 27.27
C SER A 169 -0.93 15.84 27.82
N VAL A 170 -1.07 15.74 29.15
CA VAL A 170 -2.37 15.54 29.81
C VAL A 170 -2.77 16.79 30.60
N LYS A 171 -4.06 17.15 30.58
CA LYS A 171 -4.57 18.18 31.49
C LYS A 171 -4.73 17.58 32.89
N ASN A 172 -4.10 18.23 33.87
CA ASN A 172 -3.93 17.85 35.28
C ASN A 172 -5.22 17.36 36.01
N SER A 173 -6.42 17.70 35.51
CA SER A 173 -7.71 17.31 36.12
C SER A 173 -8.29 15.96 35.63
N GLN A 174 -7.69 15.28 34.65
CA GLN A 174 -8.21 14.00 34.12
C GLN A 174 -7.19 12.84 34.11
N TYR A 175 -5.96 13.11 34.54
CA TYR A 175 -4.84 12.16 34.62
C TYR A 175 -5.21 10.82 35.27
N GLU A 176 -5.72 10.83 36.51
CA GLU A 176 -6.09 9.60 37.26
C GLU A 176 -7.12 8.73 36.53
N LYS A 177 -8.07 9.35 35.82
CA LYS A 177 -9.07 8.61 35.02
C LYS A 177 -8.46 7.98 33.78
N LEU A 178 -7.51 8.67 33.15
CA LEU A 178 -6.78 8.15 32.00
C LEU A 178 -5.86 6.99 32.44
N LEU A 179 -5.20 7.08 33.59
CA LEU A 179 -4.43 5.95 34.13
C LEU A 179 -5.32 4.76 34.51
N GLN A 180 -6.44 4.97 35.19
CA GLN A 180 -7.41 3.89 35.46
C GLN A 180 -7.96 3.25 34.18
N ALA A 181 -8.08 4.02 33.09
CA ALA A 181 -8.42 3.46 31.79
C ALA A 181 -7.31 2.55 31.25
N LEU A 182 -6.04 2.92 31.43
CA LEU A 182 -4.88 2.19 30.92
C LEU A 182 -4.45 0.97 31.74
N ASP A 183 -4.77 0.95 33.04
CA ASP A 183 -4.37 -0.10 33.99
C ASP A 183 -4.65 -1.56 33.53
N PRO A 184 -5.82 -1.90 32.92
CA PRO A 184 -6.11 -3.27 32.46
C PRO A 184 -5.22 -3.78 31.32
N TRP A 185 -4.50 -2.89 30.64
CA TRP A 185 -3.70 -3.22 29.45
C TRP A 185 -2.25 -3.53 29.78
N VAL A 186 -1.77 -3.11 30.96
CA VAL A 186 -0.44 -3.44 31.45
C VAL A 186 -0.41 -4.90 31.92
N THR A 187 0.58 -5.65 31.43
CA THR A 187 0.91 -7.06 31.73
C THR A 187 0.23 -8.19 30.91
N ASN A 188 1.03 -9.25 30.75
CA ASN A 188 0.80 -10.59 30.17
C ASN A 188 0.77 -10.74 28.64
N GLU A 189 1.35 -11.87 28.22
CA GLU A 189 2.12 -12.12 26.99
C GLU A 189 1.36 -12.00 25.65
N ASP A 190 2.12 -11.62 24.61
CA ASP A 190 1.75 -11.47 23.19
C ASP A 190 0.65 -10.41 22.90
N LYS A 191 1.03 -9.13 23.06
CA LYS A 191 0.15 -7.96 23.05
C LYS A 191 0.55 -6.84 22.07
N SER A 192 1.27 -7.14 21.00
CA SER A 192 1.65 -6.17 19.96
C SER A 192 0.45 -5.40 19.39
N ILE A 193 -0.71 -6.06 19.25
CA ILE A 193 -1.95 -5.41 18.79
C ILE A 193 -2.54 -4.46 19.85
N ASP A 194 -2.49 -4.82 21.13
CA ASP A 194 -3.01 -3.99 22.23
C ASP A 194 -2.13 -2.74 22.40
N ALA A 195 -0.82 -2.89 22.25
CA ALA A 195 0.17 -1.82 22.25
C ALA A 195 -0.07 -0.80 21.12
N LEU A 196 -0.29 -1.30 19.90
CA LEU A 196 -0.62 -0.47 18.75
C LEU A 196 -1.98 0.21 18.90
N ALA A 197 -2.99 -0.53 19.35
CA ALA A 197 -4.34 -0.02 19.51
C ALA A 197 -4.33 1.14 20.52
N LEU A 198 -3.64 0.97 21.65
CA LEU A 198 -3.40 2.05 22.61
C LEU A 198 -2.79 3.28 21.94
N GLN A 199 -1.75 3.11 21.11
CA GLN A 199 -1.14 4.20 20.35
C GLN A 199 -2.14 4.89 19.41
N VAL A 200 -2.91 4.13 18.62
CA VAL A 200 -3.90 4.67 17.67
C VAL A 200 -4.92 5.54 18.41
N PHE A 201 -5.52 5.04 19.50
CA PHE A 201 -6.50 5.77 20.28
C PHE A 201 -5.90 6.99 21.00
N MET A 202 -4.66 6.90 21.49
CA MET A 202 -3.96 8.05 22.09
C MET A 202 -3.69 9.15 21.07
N GLU A 203 -3.24 8.81 19.86
CA GLU A 203 -3.08 9.80 18.79
C GLU A 203 -4.42 10.49 18.48
N GLN A 204 -5.52 9.74 18.35
CA GLN A 204 -6.84 10.34 18.10
C GLN A 204 -7.28 11.30 19.22
N LEU A 205 -6.99 11.01 20.49
CA LEU A 205 -7.21 11.93 21.60
C LEU A 205 -6.38 13.22 21.46
N GLU A 206 -5.12 13.12 21.03
CA GLU A 206 -4.28 14.30 20.72
C GLU A 206 -4.82 15.14 19.55
N LEU A 207 -5.62 14.55 18.66
CA LEU A 207 -6.33 15.27 17.59
C LEU A 207 -7.59 15.99 18.08
N GLY A 208 -7.99 15.77 19.33
CA GLY A 208 -9.21 16.32 19.92
C GLY A 208 -10.47 15.46 19.68
N ASN A 209 -10.32 14.21 19.26
CA ASN A 209 -11.44 13.30 19.10
C ASN A 209 -11.94 12.78 20.46
N SER A 210 -13.26 12.74 20.65
CA SER A 210 -13.92 12.14 21.80
C SER A 210 -14.51 10.77 21.48
N TYR A 211 -14.65 9.91 22.50
CA TYR A 211 -15.22 8.58 22.40
C TYR A 211 -16.47 8.47 23.29
N GLU A 212 -17.62 8.17 22.69
CA GLU A 212 -18.91 8.19 23.40
C GLU A 212 -18.98 7.18 24.55
N GLU A 213 -18.46 5.96 24.33
CA GLU A 213 -18.42 4.91 25.34
C GLU A 213 -17.14 4.93 26.20
N GLY A 214 -16.32 5.98 26.05
CA GLY A 214 -14.99 6.06 26.62
C GLY A 214 -13.94 5.24 25.86
N VAL A 215 -12.68 5.66 26.00
CA VAL A 215 -11.52 5.14 25.26
C VAL A 215 -11.39 3.62 25.40
N ASN A 216 -11.65 3.06 26.58
CA ASN A 216 -11.47 1.64 26.85
C ASN A 216 -12.42 0.72 26.09
N LEU A 217 -13.72 1.04 26.07
CA LEU A 217 -14.68 0.18 25.37
C LEU A 217 -14.50 0.30 23.85
N ALA A 218 -14.12 1.50 23.40
CA ALA A 218 -13.78 1.75 22.01
C ALA A 218 -12.56 0.95 21.54
N LEU A 219 -11.49 0.99 22.34
CA LEU A 219 -10.27 0.21 22.18
C LEU A 219 -10.58 -1.30 22.15
N GLN A 220 -11.40 -1.81 23.08
CA GLN A 220 -11.81 -3.21 23.12
C GLN A 220 -12.53 -3.65 21.85
N LYS A 221 -13.51 -2.87 21.37
CA LYS A 221 -14.26 -3.19 20.15
C LYS A 221 -13.35 -3.19 18.91
N ALA A 222 -12.49 -2.19 18.76
CA ALA A 222 -11.53 -2.12 17.66
C ALA A 222 -10.50 -3.27 17.69
N ILE A 223 -9.98 -3.64 18.87
CA ILE A 223 -9.08 -4.79 19.04
C ILE A 223 -9.78 -6.11 18.71
N LEU A 224 -10.97 -6.36 19.26
CA LEU A 224 -11.70 -7.61 19.03
C LEU A 224 -11.98 -7.83 17.55
N PHE A 225 -12.37 -6.76 16.85
CA PHE A 225 -12.61 -6.80 15.41
C PHE A 225 -11.30 -6.94 14.62
N ALA A 226 -10.23 -6.20 14.96
CA ALA A 226 -8.93 -6.35 14.31
C ALA A 226 -8.35 -7.77 14.47
N ARG A 227 -8.59 -8.44 15.61
CA ARG A 227 -8.14 -9.81 15.85
C ARG A 227 -8.79 -10.84 14.92
N SER A 228 -9.98 -10.62 14.33
CA SER A 228 -10.53 -11.59 13.37
C SER A 228 -9.72 -11.62 12.07
N PHE A 229 -9.28 -10.46 11.59
CA PHE A 229 -8.45 -10.32 10.38
C PHE A 229 -6.96 -10.59 10.61
N LEU A 230 -6.47 -10.43 11.85
CA LEU A 230 -5.05 -10.58 12.20
C LEU A 230 -4.67 -11.95 12.78
N THR A 231 -5.48 -12.98 12.52
CA THR A 231 -5.16 -14.38 12.87
C THR A 231 -4.30 -15.04 11.79
N GLU A 232 -3.48 -16.02 12.18
CA GLU A 232 -2.85 -16.92 11.22
C GLU A 232 -3.90 -17.86 10.62
N VAL A 233 -3.94 -17.95 9.30
CA VAL A 233 -4.84 -18.85 8.56
C VAL A 233 -4.02 -19.98 7.94
N ASN A 234 -4.46 -21.21 8.15
CA ASN A 234 -3.86 -22.40 7.53
C ASN A 234 -4.84 -23.00 6.52
N LEU A 235 -4.42 -23.07 5.26
CA LEU A 235 -5.19 -23.63 4.14
C LEU A 235 -4.64 -24.99 3.73
N SER A 236 -5.53 -25.89 3.33
CA SER A 236 -5.19 -27.23 2.83
C SER A 236 -6.18 -27.66 1.75
N SER A 237 -7.34 -28.22 2.13
CA SER A 237 -8.37 -28.69 1.19
C SER A 237 -9.76 -28.12 1.49
N SER A 238 -9.82 -27.00 2.19
CA SER A 238 -11.07 -26.31 2.54
C SER A 238 -10.82 -24.83 2.82
N LEU A 239 -11.85 -24.01 2.58
CA LEU A 239 -11.85 -22.57 2.88
C LEU A 239 -12.48 -22.37 4.27
N PRO A 240 -11.75 -21.82 5.26
CA PRO A 240 -12.23 -21.69 6.63
C PRO A 240 -13.24 -20.55 6.76
N SER A 241 -14.52 -20.87 7.00
CA SER A 241 -15.60 -19.88 7.09
C SER A 241 -15.39 -18.77 8.12
N ALA A 242 -14.62 -19.00 9.18
CA ALA A 242 -14.26 -17.99 10.19
C ALA A 242 -13.33 -16.88 9.65
N ASN A 243 -12.65 -17.12 8.52
CA ASN A 243 -11.73 -16.19 7.87
C ASN A 243 -12.13 -15.86 6.42
N THR A 244 -13.25 -16.41 5.93
CA THR A 244 -13.80 -16.14 4.60
C THR A 244 -14.85 -15.03 4.68
N TRP A 245 -14.52 -13.87 4.12
CA TRP A 245 -15.34 -12.66 4.17
C TRP A 245 -15.87 -12.29 2.77
N LYS A 246 -17.14 -11.90 2.69
CA LYS A 246 -17.68 -11.20 1.52
C LYS A 246 -17.62 -9.70 1.77
N ALA A 247 -17.30 -8.90 0.76
CA ALA A 247 -17.27 -7.44 0.93
C ALA A 247 -18.63 -6.87 1.40
N SER A 248 -19.74 -7.47 0.97
CA SER A 248 -21.11 -7.19 1.44
C SER A 248 -21.29 -7.36 2.95
N ASN A 249 -20.65 -8.36 3.56
CA ASN A 249 -20.73 -8.59 5.00
C ASN A 249 -20.04 -7.47 5.79
N LEU A 250 -18.99 -6.85 5.24
CA LEU A 250 -18.21 -5.81 5.91
C LEU A 250 -19.01 -4.51 6.12
N VAL A 251 -20.05 -4.25 5.32
CA VAL A 251 -20.89 -3.05 5.47
C VAL A 251 -21.59 -3.04 6.82
N GLN A 252 -22.19 -4.16 7.21
CA GLN A 252 -22.87 -4.27 8.49
C GLN A 252 -21.85 -4.13 9.63
N GLU A 253 -20.77 -4.91 9.60
CA GLU A 253 -19.70 -4.89 10.60
C GLU A 253 -19.09 -3.49 10.82
N PHE A 254 -18.82 -2.73 9.74
CA PHE A 254 -18.30 -1.36 9.85
C PHE A 254 -19.37 -0.37 10.32
N SER A 255 -20.63 -0.49 9.88
CA SER A 255 -21.70 0.42 10.31
C SER A 255 -22.14 0.22 11.77
N GLU A 256 -22.06 -1.00 12.30
CA GLU A 256 -22.33 -1.32 13.69
C GLU A 256 -21.13 -1.02 14.62
N ASN A 257 -19.94 -0.80 14.06
CA ASN A 257 -18.72 -0.47 14.79
C ASN A 257 -18.37 1.03 14.65
N PRO A 258 -18.72 1.89 15.65
CA PRO A 258 -18.38 3.31 15.61
C PRO A 258 -16.88 3.63 15.64
N TYR A 259 -16.02 2.60 15.74
CA TYR A 259 -14.55 2.69 15.73
C TYR A 259 -13.94 1.93 14.54
N ALA A 260 -14.71 1.73 13.47
CA ALA A 260 -14.23 1.13 12.21
C ALA A 260 -13.01 1.85 11.63
N TYR A 261 -12.91 3.19 11.80
CA TYR A 261 -11.76 3.97 11.35
C TYR A 261 -10.49 3.62 12.15
N GLU A 262 -10.57 3.60 13.48
CA GLU A 262 -9.48 3.20 14.36
C GLU A 262 -9.07 1.72 14.13
N PHE A 263 -10.03 0.83 13.87
CA PHE A 263 -9.76 -0.54 13.39
C PHE A 263 -8.95 -0.54 12.09
N GLY A 264 -9.34 0.25 11.09
CA GLY A 264 -8.62 0.36 9.82
C GLY A 264 -7.20 0.87 10.05
N MET A 265 -7.02 1.91 10.86
CA MET A 265 -5.71 2.42 11.26
C MET A 265 -4.86 1.34 11.97
N MET A 266 -5.47 0.51 12.81
CA MET A 266 -4.78 -0.60 13.47
C MET A 266 -4.33 -1.65 12.45
N LEU A 267 -5.17 -2.05 11.49
CA LEU A 267 -4.75 -2.95 10.41
C LEU A 267 -3.58 -2.33 9.60
N ALA A 268 -3.73 -1.09 9.13
CA ALA A 268 -2.69 -0.43 8.34
C ALA A 268 -1.34 -0.33 9.08
N ARG A 269 -1.35 -0.22 10.42
CA ARG A 269 -0.15 0.00 11.25
C ARG A 269 0.42 -1.24 11.93
N TYR A 270 -0.30 -2.37 11.99
CA TYR A 270 0.13 -3.60 12.69
C TYR A 270 1.24 -4.39 11.96
N GLY A 271 1.92 -3.75 11.01
CA GLY A 271 2.67 -4.48 9.99
C GLY A 271 1.76 -5.45 9.23
N ALA A 272 0.43 -5.28 9.32
CA ALA A 272 -0.53 -5.89 8.43
C ALA A 272 -0.49 -5.23 7.03
N LEU A 273 0.28 -4.13 6.93
CA LEU A 273 0.95 -3.54 5.78
C LEU A 273 2.28 -4.20 5.32
N GLY A 274 2.91 -5.13 6.04
CA GLY A 274 4.31 -5.56 5.79
C GLY A 274 5.44 -4.71 6.39
N ASP A 275 6.69 -5.15 6.25
CA ASP A 275 7.82 -4.80 7.14
C ASP A 275 8.84 -3.81 6.54
N LYS A 276 8.62 -3.35 5.29
CA LYS A 276 9.56 -2.49 4.57
C LYS A 276 9.29 -1.00 4.74
N SER A 277 10.17 -0.33 5.47
CA SER A 277 10.30 1.13 5.46
C SER A 277 10.86 1.60 4.11
N SER A 278 10.01 2.11 3.22
CA SER A 278 10.48 2.95 2.12
C SER A 278 11.16 4.21 2.69
N ASN A 279 12.17 4.74 1.99
CA ASN A 279 12.78 6.04 2.35
C ASN A 279 11.90 7.24 1.94
N ASN A 280 10.85 6.98 1.16
CA ASN A 280 9.79 7.93 0.81
C ASN A 280 8.54 7.58 1.65
N GLU A 281 8.27 8.32 2.73
CA GLU A 281 7.15 8.05 3.66
C GLU A 281 5.82 7.75 2.94
N LYS A 282 5.52 8.54 1.89
CA LYS A 282 4.29 8.44 1.06
C LYS A 282 4.05 7.07 0.44
N ASP A 283 5.11 6.37 0.06
CA ASP A 283 5.04 5.10 -0.64
C ASP A 283 4.97 3.93 0.35
N SER A 284 5.10 4.20 1.65
CA SER A 284 5.04 3.16 2.68
C SER A 284 3.65 2.52 2.74
N VAL A 285 3.61 1.25 3.13
CA VAL A 285 2.37 0.47 3.07
C VAL A 285 1.35 0.92 4.11
N VAL A 286 1.83 1.51 5.21
CA VAL A 286 0.98 2.22 6.19
C VAL A 286 0.28 3.40 5.52
N ASP A 287 1.00 4.21 4.73
CA ASP A 287 0.42 5.35 3.99
C ASP A 287 -0.47 4.89 2.81
N ILE A 288 -0.21 3.74 2.18
CA ILE A 288 -1.14 3.12 1.23
C ILE A 288 -2.43 2.71 1.95
N GLY A 289 -2.34 1.97 3.06
CA GLY A 289 -3.49 1.53 3.86
C GLY A 289 -4.33 2.70 4.37
N LEU A 290 -3.70 3.76 4.89
CA LEU A 290 -4.39 4.98 5.31
C LEU A 290 -5.07 5.70 4.14
N ARG A 291 -4.44 5.76 2.96
CA ARG A 291 -5.05 6.31 1.74
C ARG A 291 -6.25 5.48 1.26
N ILE A 292 -6.21 4.15 1.38
CA ILE A 292 -7.35 3.27 1.09
C ILE A 292 -8.49 3.52 2.07
N ILE A 293 -8.20 3.69 3.37
CA ILE A 293 -9.20 4.01 4.40
C ILE A 293 -9.85 5.38 4.13
N ASP A 294 -9.06 6.39 3.78
CA ASP A 294 -9.57 7.72 3.40
C ASP A 294 -10.40 7.67 2.11
N LEU A 295 -10.01 6.82 1.14
CA LEU A 295 -10.76 6.58 -0.10
C LEU A 295 -12.13 5.96 0.18
N LEU A 296 -12.19 4.98 1.07
CA LEU A 296 -13.42 4.32 1.50
C LEU A 296 -14.36 5.22 2.33
N GLY A 297 -13.93 6.42 2.70
CA GLY A 297 -14.76 7.40 3.41
C GLY A 297 -14.08 8.09 4.58
N GLY A 298 -12.94 7.57 5.05
CA GLY A 298 -12.24 8.08 6.22
C GLY A 298 -13.09 8.06 7.50
N ARG A 299 -12.67 8.83 8.52
CA ARG A 299 -13.30 8.81 9.85
C ARG A 299 -14.77 9.27 9.87
N GLU A 300 -15.20 10.06 8.88
CA GLU A 300 -16.54 10.64 8.84
C GLU A 300 -17.60 9.73 8.22
N LYS A 301 -17.20 8.75 7.39
CA LYS A 301 -18.14 7.93 6.60
C LYS A 301 -17.89 6.42 6.60
N LEU A 302 -16.78 5.94 7.17
CA LEU A 302 -16.50 4.50 7.20
C LEU A 302 -17.49 3.73 8.10
N ASN A 303 -18.29 4.40 8.93
CA ASN A 303 -19.42 3.82 9.67
C ASN A 303 -20.80 4.21 9.09
N ASP A 304 -20.87 4.93 7.95
CA ASP A 304 -22.14 5.25 7.29
C ASP A 304 -22.53 4.11 6.33
N GLN A 305 -23.53 3.35 6.75
CA GLN A 305 -24.06 2.22 5.99
C GLN A 305 -24.52 2.60 4.58
N ASN A 306 -25.04 3.82 4.35
CA ASN A 306 -25.50 4.23 3.02
C ASN A 306 -24.32 4.49 2.09
N HIS A 307 -23.33 5.25 2.57
CA HIS A 307 -22.09 5.53 1.83
C HIS A 307 -21.32 4.24 1.50
N LEU A 308 -21.24 3.28 2.43
CA LEU A 308 -20.62 1.98 2.16
C LEU A 308 -21.41 1.14 1.13
N ASN A 309 -22.75 1.15 1.18
CA ASN A 309 -23.58 0.50 0.18
C ASN A 309 -23.43 1.13 -1.22
N GLU A 310 -23.30 2.46 -1.29
CA GLU A 310 -23.01 3.17 -2.55
C GLU A 310 -21.65 2.75 -3.13
N ILE A 311 -20.60 2.66 -2.30
CA ILE A 311 -19.29 2.16 -2.73
C ILE A 311 -19.36 0.72 -3.23
N LEU A 312 -20.08 -0.19 -2.54
CA LEU A 312 -20.16 -1.59 -2.97
C LEU A 312 -20.84 -1.78 -4.33
N GLN A 313 -21.86 -0.98 -4.62
CA GLN A 313 -22.61 -1.05 -5.89
C GLN A 313 -21.92 -0.28 -7.03
N GLN A 314 -20.97 0.60 -6.71
CA GLN A 314 -20.15 1.27 -7.70
C GLN A 314 -19.12 0.28 -8.27
N SER A 315 -19.03 0.21 -9.60
CA SER A 315 -17.89 -0.47 -10.22
C SER A 315 -16.66 0.42 -10.10
N ALA A 316 -15.59 -0.11 -9.54
CA ALA A 316 -14.33 0.59 -9.34
C ALA A 316 -13.41 0.38 -10.55
N LYS A 317 -13.09 1.47 -11.27
CA LYS A 317 -12.16 1.46 -12.41
C LYS A 317 -10.92 2.32 -12.12
N PRO A 318 -9.76 2.01 -12.73
CA PRO A 318 -8.61 2.90 -12.68
C PRO A 318 -8.94 4.30 -13.24
N GLY A 319 -8.69 5.34 -12.44
CA GLY A 319 -8.99 6.74 -12.76
C GLY A 319 -10.28 7.27 -12.13
N ASP A 320 -11.16 6.41 -11.59
CA ASP A 320 -12.36 6.85 -10.88
C ASP A 320 -12.01 7.57 -9.57
N SER A 321 -12.89 8.47 -9.12
CA SER A 321 -12.71 9.17 -7.84
C SER A 321 -13.71 8.74 -6.77
N PHE A 322 -13.16 8.38 -5.62
CA PHE A 322 -13.85 7.92 -4.43
C PHE A 322 -13.44 8.82 -3.25
N ASN A 323 -14.43 9.42 -2.58
CA ASN A 323 -14.22 10.42 -1.52
C ASN A 323 -13.25 11.58 -1.87
N GLY A 324 -13.08 11.89 -3.16
CA GLY A 324 -12.16 12.93 -3.66
C GLY A 324 -10.70 12.48 -3.84
N LEU A 325 -10.38 11.22 -3.58
CA LEU A 325 -9.14 10.56 -4.00
C LEU A 325 -9.37 9.85 -5.34
N VAL A 326 -8.32 9.63 -6.12
CA VAL A 326 -8.39 8.86 -7.38
C VAL A 326 -7.89 7.45 -7.12
N LEU A 327 -8.61 6.44 -7.62
CA LEU A 327 -8.17 5.06 -7.65
C LEU A 327 -7.19 4.87 -8.81
N ASP A 328 -5.90 4.95 -8.55
CA ASP A 328 -4.87 4.75 -9.57
C ASP A 328 -3.66 3.99 -9.02
N GLY A 329 -2.61 3.88 -9.84
CA GLY A 329 -1.39 3.20 -9.41
C GLY A 329 -0.67 3.91 -8.26
N GLU A 330 -0.61 5.25 -8.26
CA GLU A 330 0.02 6.03 -7.18
C GLU A 330 -0.67 5.75 -5.83
N LEU A 331 -2.00 5.63 -5.80
CA LEU A 331 -2.75 5.22 -4.61
C LEU A 331 -2.28 3.84 -4.08
N LEU A 332 -2.12 2.88 -4.99
CA LEU A 332 -1.80 1.47 -4.69
C LEU A 332 -0.28 1.18 -4.59
N GLY A 333 0.58 2.20 -4.65
CA GLY A 333 2.05 2.05 -4.61
C GLY A 333 2.70 1.54 -5.92
N THR A 334 1.93 1.45 -7.00
CA THR A 334 2.42 1.11 -8.34
C THR A 334 2.66 2.37 -9.19
N ARG A 335 3.21 2.20 -10.40
CA ARG A 335 3.15 3.25 -11.42
C ARG A 335 1.72 3.35 -11.95
N SER A 336 1.15 4.57 -12.00
CA SER A 336 -0.14 4.80 -12.63
C SER A 336 -0.13 4.32 -14.09
N ALA A 337 -1.05 3.42 -14.43
CA ALA A 337 -1.22 2.94 -15.78
C ALA A 337 -1.85 4.03 -16.65
N ASN A 338 -1.16 4.45 -17.72
CA ASN A 338 -1.69 5.36 -18.73
C ASN A 338 -2.66 4.61 -19.66
N LEU A 339 -3.83 4.26 -19.13
CA LEU A 339 -4.91 3.58 -19.84
C LEU A 339 -5.74 4.59 -20.64
N SER A 340 -6.34 4.15 -21.75
CA SER A 340 -7.45 4.90 -22.37
C SER A 340 -8.73 4.73 -21.56
N GLU A 341 -9.73 5.58 -21.82
CA GLU A 341 -11.07 5.41 -21.21
C GLU A 341 -11.64 4.02 -21.54
N GLU A 342 -11.50 3.55 -22.79
CA GLU A 342 -11.93 2.22 -23.24
C GLU A 342 -11.17 1.07 -22.54
N ASP A 343 -9.85 1.20 -22.34
CA ASP A 343 -9.08 0.18 -21.61
C ASP A 343 -9.47 0.14 -20.12
N ALA A 344 -9.73 1.30 -19.50
CA ALA A 344 -10.15 1.39 -18.11
C ALA A 344 -11.58 0.86 -17.89
N GLU A 345 -12.47 0.97 -18.88
CA GLU A 345 -13.80 0.35 -18.83
C GLU A 345 -13.75 -1.18 -18.80
N ASN A 346 -12.68 -1.81 -19.31
CA ASN A 346 -12.47 -3.26 -19.28
C ASN A 346 -11.81 -3.77 -17.99
N LEU A 347 -11.49 -2.91 -17.03
CA LEU A 347 -10.86 -3.25 -15.74
C LEU A 347 -11.79 -2.93 -14.56
N ASP A 348 -13.08 -3.21 -14.72
CA ASP A 348 -14.12 -2.79 -13.79
C ASP A 348 -14.42 -3.84 -12.72
N LEU A 349 -14.31 -3.45 -11.45
CA LEU A 349 -14.55 -4.34 -10.31
C LEU A 349 -15.69 -3.80 -9.44
N GLN A 350 -16.84 -4.48 -9.47
CA GLN A 350 -17.87 -4.31 -8.45
C GLN A 350 -17.41 -5.00 -7.15
N VAL A 351 -17.34 -4.22 -6.07
CA VAL A 351 -16.68 -4.65 -4.83
C VAL A 351 -17.49 -5.75 -4.13
N ASP A 352 -18.81 -5.76 -4.29
CA ASP A 352 -19.70 -6.80 -3.75
C ASP A 352 -19.42 -8.22 -4.30
N ARG A 353 -18.75 -8.33 -5.45
CA ARG A 353 -18.30 -9.61 -6.05
C ARG A 353 -17.02 -10.17 -5.43
N VAL A 354 -16.38 -9.43 -4.52
CA VAL A 354 -15.13 -9.87 -3.86
C VAL A 354 -15.43 -10.74 -2.63
N VAL A 355 -14.85 -11.94 -2.62
CA VAL A 355 -14.85 -12.87 -1.49
C VAL A 355 -13.41 -13.22 -1.14
N GLY A 356 -12.99 -12.96 0.09
CA GLY A 356 -11.59 -13.09 0.51
C GLY A 356 -11.40 -14.01 1.71
N VAL A 357 -10.39 -14.88 1.66
CA VAL A 357 -9.77 -15.44 2.86
C VAL A 357 -8.74 -14.43 3.37
N LEU A 358 -8.92 -13.98 4.61
CA LEU A 358 -8.15 -12.90 5.22
C LEU A 358 -7.43 -13.39 6.48
N GLY A 359 -6.14 -13.05 6.62
CA GLY A 359 -5.33 -13.39 7.78
C GLY A 359 -4.09 -12.50 7.93
N ALA A 360 -3.44 -12.53 9.09
CA ALA A 360 -2.12 -11.95 9.27
C ALA A 360 -1.09 -12.69 8.41
N ASN A 361 -0.90 -13.98 8.64
CA ASN A 361 -0.16 -14.87 7.75
C ASN A 361 -1.13 -15.88 7.13
N VAL A 362 -0.96 -16.21 5.86
CA VAL A 362 -1.71 -17.30 5.22
C VAL A 362 -0.76 -18.43 4.79
N ASN A 363 -0.83 -19.54 5.51
CA ASN A 363 -0.04 -20.74 5.29
C ASN A 363 -0.80 -21.74 4.42
N ILE A 364 -0.42 -21.88 3.15
CA ILE A 364 -0.98 -22.87 2.22
C ILE A 364 -0.12 -24.15 2.28
N SER A 365 -0.77 -25.27 2.64
CA SER A 365 -0.16 -26.59 2.72
C SER A 365 0.27 -27.11 1.34
N ALA A 366 1.27 -27.98 1.29
CA ALA A 366 1.68 -28.63 0.05
C ALA A 366 0.58 -29.59 -0.46
N ASN A 367 0.32 -29.58 -1.77
CA ASN A 367 -0.80 -30.29 -2.43
C ASN A 367 -2.16 -29.78 -1.94
N ALA A 368 -2.30 -28.47 -1.76
CA ALA A 368 -3.57 -27.84 -1.41
C ALA A 368 -4.54 -27.89 -2.60
N GLU A 369 -5.81 -28.19 -2.33
CA GLU A 369 -6.89 -28.19 -3.32
C GLU A 369 -8.01 -27.28 -2.81
N LEU A 370 -8.13 -26.07 -3.36
CA LEU A 370 -9.09 -25.06 -2.92
C LEU A 370 -10.17 -24.89 -3.99
N ASP A 371 -11.44 -24.90 -3.60
CA ASP A 371 -12.55 -24.76 -4.56
C ASP A 371 -13.42 -23.52 -4.27
N PRO A 372 -12.94 -22.32 -4.64
CA PRO A 372 -13.67 -21.08 -4.42
C PRO A 372 -14.99 -20.99 -5.20
N SER A 373 -15.18 -21.78 -6.26
CA SER A 373 -16.44 -21.80 -7.03
C SER A 373 -17.66 -22.19 -6.19
N THR A 374 -17.43 -22.86 -5.06
CA THR A 374 -18.46 -23.19 -4.05
C THR A 374 -18.97 -21.98 -3.25
N LEU A 375 -18.35 -20.80 -3.40
CA LEU A 375 -18.71 -19.54 -2.74
C LEU A 375 -19.45 -18.56 -3.69
N ALA A 376 -19.57 -18.90 -4.98
CA ALA A 376 -20.29 -18.12 -5.97
C ALA A 376 -21.81 -18.17 -5.71
N GLU A 377 -22.48 -17.01 -5.76
CA GLU A 377 -23.92 -16.86 -5.54
C GLU A 377 -24.68 -16.33 -6.78
N SER A 378 -23.96 -16.05 -7.86
CA SER A 378 -24.52 -15.50 -9.10
C SER A 378 -23.70 -15.94 -10.31
N ASP A 379 -24.29 -15.82 -11.50
CA ASP A 379 -23.64 -16.09 -12.78
C ASP A 379 -22.64 -14.99 -13.21
N THR A 380 -22.28 -14.06 -12.31
CA THR A 380 -21.32 -12.97 -12.58
C THR A 380 -19.93 -13.32 -12.05
N THR A 381 -18.89 -12.82 -12.72
CA THR A 381 -17.48 -13.03 -12.37
C THR A 381 -17.23 -12.71 -10.89
N GLN A 382 -16.96 -13.74 -10.08
CA GLN A 382 -16.55 -13.59 -8.69
C GLN A 382 -15.04 -13.38 -8.61
N VAL A 383 -14.57 -12.51 -7.71
CA VAL A 383 -13.13 -12.42 -7.38
C VAL A 383 -12.90 -13.11 -6.06
N PHE A 384 -12.19 -14.25 -6.09
CA PHE A 384 -11.73 -14.92 -4.87
C PHE A 384 -10.32 -14.48 -4.51
N ALA A 385 -10.16 -13.85 -3.35
CA ALA A 385 -8.88 -13.37 -2.85
C ALA A 385 -8.34 -14.25 -1.71
N ILE A 386 -7.03 -14.47 -1.70
CA ILE A 386 -6.27 -14.83 -0.51
C ILE A 386 -5.41 -13.61 -0.19
N ALA A 387 -5.75 -12.89 0.88
CA ALA A 387 -5.00 -11.70 1.29
C ALA A 387 -4.35 -11.92 2.66
N ALA A 388 -3.02 -11.94 2.67
CA ALA A 388 -2.23 -11.89 3.89
C ALA A 388 -1.81 -10.45 4.19
N ALA A 389 -2.00 -10.06 5.44
CA ALA A 389 -1.54 -8.79 5.96
C ALA A 389 0.00 -8.78 6.21
N LYS A 390 0.61 -9.96 6.27
CA LYS A 390 2.06 -10.15 6.29
C LYS A 390 2.39 -11.10 5.14
N ASP A 391 2.70 -12.34 5.46
CA ASP A 391 3.19 -13.30 4.47
C ASP A 391 2.11 -14.24 3.93
N VAL A 392 2.20 -14.56 2.65
CA VAL A 392 1.66 -15.84 2.14
C VAL A 392 2.80 -16.84 2.04
N MET A 393 2.60 -18.05 2.55
CA MET A 393 3.55 -19.16 2.46
C MET A 393 2.93 -20.33 1.69
N ILE A 394 3.42 -20.62 0.50
CA ILE A 394 2.95 -21.73 -0.34
C ILE A 394 3.96 -22.87 -0.27
N LYS A 395 3.65 -23.93 0.50
CA LYS A 395 4.62 -24.98 0.86
C LYS A 395 4.89 -26.02 -0.23
N GLY A 396 4.08 -26.06 -1.29
CA GLY A 396 4.15 -27.04 -2.36
C GLY A 396 3.07 -26.76 -3.41
N ASP A 397 2.70 -27.77 -4.20
CA ASP A 397 1.68 -27.63 -5.24
C ASP A 397 0.33 -27.11 -4.70
N LEU A 398 -0.36 -26.32 -5.52
CA LEU A 398 -1.64 -25.70 -5.21
C LEU A 398 -2.56 -25.75 -6.45
N ASP A 399 -3.76 -26.30 -6.28
CA ASP A 399 -4.78 -26.37 -7.33
C ASP A 399 -6.06 -25.65 -6.90
N PHE A 400 -6.39 -24.57 -7.60
CA PHE A 400 -7.69 -23.90 -7.50
C PHE A 400 -8.68 -24.61 -8.43
N LYS A 401 -9.54 -25.44 -7.84
CA LYS A 401 -10.64 -26.11 -8.53
C LYS A 401 -11.70 -25.09 -8.96
N ASN A 402 -12.52 -25.52 -9.91
CA ASN A 402 -13.72 -24.82 -10.35
C ASN A 402 -14.83 -25.86 -10.59
N SER A 403 -15.32 -26.51 -9.52
CA SER A 403 -16.27 -27.61 -9.67
C SER A 403 -17.68 -27.18 -10.10
N GLN A 404 -18.03 -25.91 -9.88
CA GLN A 404 -19.31 -25.33 -10.29
C GLN A 404 -19.30 -24.73 -11.70
N ASP A 405 -18.16 -24.74 -12.41
CA ASP A 405 -17.95 -24.09 -13.71
C ASP A 405 -18.31 -22.59 -13.70
N SER A 406 -18.06 -21.93 -12.56
CA SER A 406 -18.32 -20.51 -12.36
C SER A 406 -17.24 -19.66 -13.03
N ASP A 407 -17.60 -18.49 -13.55
CA ASP A 407 -16.61 -17.48 -13.89
C ASP A 407 -16.01 -16.89 -12.61
N GLN A 408 -14.71 -17.16 -12.39
CA GLN A 408 -14.00 -16.77 -11.18
C GLN A 408 -12.58 -16.33 -11.50
N ALA A 409 -12.22 -15.12 -11.05
CA ALA A 409 -10.84 -14.64 -11.01
C ALA A 409 -10.26 -14.94 -9.62
N ILE A 410 -9.02 -15.42 -9.58
CA ILE A 410 -8.31 -15.73 -8.34
C ILE A 410 -7.21 -14.69 -8.11
N ALA A 411 -7.07 -14.19 -6.88
CA ALA A 411 -6.00 -13.27 -6.48
C ALA A 411 -5.29 -13.76 -5.22
N ILE A 412 -3.96 -13.76 -5.20
CA ILE A 412 -3.14 -13.97 -4.00
C ILE A 412 -2.33 -12.70 -3.73
N GLY A 413 -2.60 -12.03 -2.61
CA GLY A 413 -1.89 -10.83 -2.18
C GLY A 413 -1.18 -11.04 -0.85
N ALA A 414 0.09 -10.66 -0.77
CA ALA A 414 0.77 -10.43 0.50
C ALA A 414 1.15 -8.95 0.61
N ALA A 415 0.88 -8.37 1.77
CA ALA A 415 1.34 -7.04 2.10
C ALA A 415 2.82 -7.01 2.52
N ASP A 416 3.45 -8.15 2.76
CA ASP A 416 4.90 -8.27 2.94
C ASP A 416 5.51 -9.10 1.79
N ASP A 417 5.98 -10.32 2.05
CA ASP A 417 6.50 -11.27 1.07
C ASP A 417 5.48 -12.38 0.70
N ILE A 418 5.57 -12.90 -0.53
CA ILE A 418 5.05 -14.26 -0.85
C ILE A 418 6.23 -15.21 -0.93
N HIS A 419 6.23 -16.21 -0.06
CA HIS A 419 7.26 -17.24 0.01
C HIS A 419 6.76 -18.57 -0.58
N PHE A 420 7.67 -19.27 -1.25
CA PHE A 420 7.45 -20.63 -1.76
C PHE A 420 8.41 -21.60 -1.05
N ARG A 421 7.89 -22.74 -0.59
CA ARG A 421 8.58 -23.79 0.20
C ARG A 421 9.00 -23.34 1.61
N SER A 422 9.81 -22.29 1.71
CA SER A 422 10.31 -21.71 2.97
C SER A 422 10.65 -20.22 2.81
N LYS A 423 10.84 -19.53 3.94
CA LYS A 423 11.29 -18.14 4.01
C LYS A 423 12.76 -17.96 3.61
N SER A 424 13.58 -18.99 3.76
CA SER A 424 15.02 -18.91 3.48
C SER A 424 15.42 -19.80 2.30
N VAL A 425 16.14 -19.21 1.35
CA VAL A 425 16.78 -19.95 0.25
C VAL A 425 17.82 -20.97 0.76
N TYR A 426 18.37 -20.78 1.97
CA TYR A 426 19.29 -21.75 2.60
C TYR A 426 18.61 -23.06 3.02
N ASP A 427 17.28 -23.11 3.08
CA ASP A 427 16.55 -24.34 3.42
C ASP A 427 16.46 -25.32 2.24
N TYR A 428 16.76 -24.86 1.02
CA TYR A 428 16.63 -25.66 -0.22
C TYR A 428 17.73 -25.43 -1.28
N PHE A 429 18.71 -24.56 -1.03
CA PHE A 429 19.96 -24.48 -1.79
C PHE A 429 21.18 -24.72 -0.89
N ASP A 430 22.29 -25.17 -1.49
CA ASP A 430 23.58 -25.19 -0.81
C ASP A 430 24.10 -23.76 -0.53
N SER A 431 25.00 -23.64 0.45
CA SER A 431 25.48 -22.33 0.92
C SER A 431 26.30 -21.54 -0.12
N GLU A 432 26.90 -22.19 -1.12
CA GLU A 432 27.65 -21.49 -2.17
C GLU A 432 26.67 -20.86 -3.17
N PHE A 433 25.65 -21.60 -3.59
CA PHE A 433 24.61 -21.09 -4.48
C PHE A 433 23.74 -20.04 -3.79
N ALA A 434 23.28 -20.29 -2.56
CA ALA A 434 22.51 -19.33 -1.77
C ALA A 434 23.28 -18.01 -1.54
N GLY A 435 24.60 -18.09 -1.26
CA GLY A 435 25.45 -16.91 -1.14
C GLY A 435 25.54 -16.08 -2.43
N LYS A 436 25.60 -16.74 -3.59
CA LYS A 436 25.57 -16.08 -4.92
C LYS A 436 24.20 -15.50 -5.26
N TYR A 437 23.11 -16.17 -4.88
CA TYR A 437 21.74 -15.70 -5.13
C TYR A 437 21.40 -14.43 -4.31
N LEU A 438 21.91 -14.37 -3.07
CA LEU A 438 21.67 -13.27 -2.13
C LEU A 438 22.63 -12.07 -2.29
N ASP A 439 23.70 -12.19 -3.09
CA ASP A 439 24.54 -11.03 -3.46
C ASP A 439 23.81 -10.14 -4.46
N SER A 440 23.00 -9.21 -3.96
CA SER A 440 22.28 -8.22 -4.77
C SER A 440 23.18 -7.16 -5.43
N VAL A 441 24.48 -7.10 -5.11
CA VAL A 441 25.42 -6.12 -5.66
C VAL A 441 26.03 -6.63 -6.96
N SER A 442 26.46 -7.89 -7.00
CA SER A 442 26.99 -8.51 -8.23
C SER A 442 25.95 -9.38 -8.97
N ASP A 443 24.92 -9.87 -8.26
CA ASP A 443 23.79 -10.67 -8.74
C ASP A 443 24.16 -11.72 -9.81
N PRO A 444 25.20 -12.55 -9.56
CA PRO A 444 25.87 -13.35 -10.58
C PRO A 444 24.96 -14.39 -11.22
N ILE A 445 23.95 -14.87 -10.48
CA ILE A 445 22.93 -15.81 -10.97
C ILE A 445 22.19 -15.24 -12.19
N PHE A 446 21.86 -13.95 -12.18
CA PHE A 446 21.06 -13.29 -13.22
C PHE A 446 21.91 -12.48 -14.20
N LEU A 447 23.07 -11.96 -13.77
CA LEU A 447 23.89 -11.05 -14.56
C LEU A 447 25.12 -11.70 -15.22
N SER A 448 25.66 -12.80 -14.69
CA SER A 448 26.85 -13.42 -15.30
C SER A 448 26.50 -14.33 -16.47
N GLU A 449 27.29 -14.26 -17.55
CA GLU A 449 27.23 -15.21 -18.65
C GLU A 449 27.81 -16.60 -18.29
N SER A 450 28.53 -16.69 -17.17
CA SER A 450 29.03 -17.96 -16.62
C SER A 450 27.90 -18.80 -16.00
N PRO A 451 27.92 -20.13 -16.15
CA PRO A 451 26.87 -20.98 -15.57
C PRO A 451 26.99 -21.10 -14.05
N HIS A 452 25.85 -21.01 -13.38
CA HIS A 452 25.70 -21.21 -11.94
C HIS A 452 24.54 -22.16 -11.66
N GLN A 453 24.83 -23.31 -11.05
CA GLN A 453 23.83 -24.28 -10.60
C GLN A 453 24.05 -24.62 -9.11
N PRO A 454 22.97 -24.93 -8.37
CA PRO A 454 23.08 -25.50 -7.04
C PRO A 454 23.54 -26.97 -7.12
N ALA A 455 24.05 -27.51 -6.01
CA ALA A 455 24.39 -28.92 -5.92
C ALA A 455 23.16 -29.85 -6.02
N GLN A 456 21.99 -29.34 -5.64
CA GLN A 456 20.67 -29.97 -5.82
C GLN A 456 19.64 -28.89 -6.12
N SER A 457 18.85 -29.07 -7.18
CA SER A 457 17.68 -28.23 -7.47
C SER A 457 16.55 -28.55 -6.47
N PRO A 458 15.79 -27.56 -5.96
CA PRO A 458 14.62 -27.81 -5.14
C PRO A 458 13.53 -28.55 -5.94
N THR A 459 12.66 -29.28 -5.24
CA THR A 459 11.46 -29.85 -5.85
C THR A 459 10.63 -28.73 -6.50
N PRO A 460 10.24 -28.84 -7.77
CA PRO A 460 9.38 -27.85 -8.41
C PRO A 460 8.04 -27.67 -7.69
N ILE A 461 7.41 -26.52 -7.87
CA ILE A 461 6.02 -26.26 -7.45
C ILE A 461 5.18 -25.94 -8.68
N THR A 462 3.97 -26.46 -8.72
CA THR A 462 2.95 -26.13 -9.71
C THR A 462 1.78 -25.40 -9.04
N ILE A 463 1.38 -24.25 -9.59
CA ILE A 463 0.12 -23.59 -9.24
C ILE A 463 -0.82 -23.67 -10.44
N THR A 464 -1.98 -24.30 -10.24
CA THR A 464 -3.03 -24.43 -11.27
C THR A 464 -4.26 -23.64 -10.86
N ASN A 465 -4.79 -22.84 -11.77
CA ASN A 465 -6.10 -22.22 -11.65
C ASN A 465 -7.04 -22.75 -12.75
N ASN A 466 -8.17 -23.33 -12.33
CA ASN A 466 -9.23 -23.79 -13.23
C ASN A 466 -10.35 -22.74 -13.41
N GLY A 467 -10.25 -21.58 -12.77
CA GLY A 467 -11.03 -20.36 -13.07
C GLY A 467 -10.55 -19.66 -14.35
N SER A 468 -11.01 -18.42 -14.55
CA SER A 468 -10.62 -17.55 -15.66
C SER A 468 -9.24 -16.92 -15.38
N ASP A 469 -9.21 -15.78 -14.70
CA ASP A 469 -7.97 -15.04 -14.46
C ASP A 469 -7.27 -15.44 -13.16
N PHE A 470 -5.94 -15.30 -13.12
CA PHE A 470 -5.13 -15.48 -11.91
C PHE A 470 -4.15 -14.33 -11.70
N GLY A 471 -4.19 -13.71 -10.51
CA GLY A 471 -3.27 -12.67 -10.07
C GLY A 471 -2.47 -13.09 -8.83
N ILE A 472 -1.19 -12.74 -8.79
CA ILE A 472 -0.33 -12.88 -7.60
C ILE A 472 0.50 -11.61 -7.37
N GLY A 473 0.51 -11.09 -6.14
CA GLY A 473 1.11 -9.80 -5.81
C GLY A 473 1.78 -9.78 -4.44
N SER A 474 3.05 -9.34 -4.40
CA SER A 474 3.81 -9.07 -3.18
C SER A 474 4.06 -7.56 -3.04
N TYR A 475 4.08 -7.02 -1.83
CA TYR A 475 4.54 -5.65 -1.62
C TYR A 475 6.06 -5.56 -1.75
N ASP A 476 6.81 -6.44 -1.07
CA ASP A 476 8.27 -6.48 -1.22
C ASP A 476 8.66 -7.36 -2.42
N ARG A 477 9.51 -8.37 -2.25
CA ARG A 477 10.16 -9.07 -3.36
C ARG A 477 9.41 -10.35 -3.65
N LEU A 478 9.14 -10.61 -4.92
CA LEU A 478 8.51 -11.84 -5.35
C LEU A 478 9.55 -12.75 -6.00
N GLU A 479 9.80 -13.91 -5.40
CA GLU A 479 10.81 -14.87 -5.82
C GLU A 479 10.16 -16.16 -6.37
N LEU A 480 10.08 -16.27 -7.70
CA LEU A 480 9.51 -17.45 -8.38
C LEU A 480 10.65 -18.41 -8.73
N ILE A 481 11.00 -19.27 -7.77
CA ILE A 481 12.07 -20.27 -7.91
C ILE A 481 11.47 -21.64 -8.23
N ASP A 482 11.87 -22.24 -9.35
CA ASP A 482 11.41 -23.56 -9.83
C ASP A 482 9.88 -23.72 -9.73
N LEU A 483 9.17 -22.75 -10.31
CA LEU A 483 7.73 -22.57 -10.18
C LEU A 483 7.07 -22.52 -11.57
N ASP A 484 6.08 -23.39 -11.77
CA ASP A 484 5.18 -23.34 -12.92
C ASP A 484 3.81 -22.81 -12.49
N ILE A 485 3.21 -21.95 -13.30
CA ILE A 485 1.88 -21.38 -13.05
C ILE A 485 1.02 -21.55 -14.30
N SER A 486 -0.20 -22.03 -14.14
CA SER A 486 -1.17 -22.18 -15.23
C SER A 486 -2.55 -21.66 -14.84
N THR A 487 -3.18 -20.90 -15.73
CA THR A 487 -4.57 -20.40 -15.60
C THR A 487 -5.28 -20.44 -16.96
N LYS A 488 -6.61 -20.56 -17.00
CA LYS A 488 -7.36 -20.71 -18.27
C LYS A 488 -7.60 -19.40 -19.02
N GLY A 489 -7.50 -18.26 -18.33
CA GLY A 489 -7.56 -16.90 -18.87
C GLY A 489 -6.22 -16.18 -18.71
N ASN A 490 -6.24 -14.92 -18.27
CA ASN A 490 -5.05 -14.08 -18.09
C ASN A 490 -4.28 -14.40 -16.79
N LEU A 491 -2.96 -14.18 -16.82
CA LEU A 491 -2.06 -14.33 -15.67
C LEU A 491 -1.38 -13.00 -15.35
N ALA A 492 -1.50 -12.52 -14.11
CA ALA A 492 -0.81 -11.32 -13.61
C ALA A 492 0.11 -11.65 -12.43
N ILE A 493 1.35 -11.15 -12.46
CA ILE A 493 2.37 -11.36 -11.44
C ILE A 493 3.01 -10.01 -11.12
N GLY A 494 2.94 -9.59 -9.85
CA GLY A 494 3.36 -8.26 -9.41
C GLY A 494 4.26 -8.25 -8.16
N SER A 495 5.17 -7.28 -8.11
CA SER A 495 5.93 -6.90 -6.91
C SER A 495 6.04 -5.38 -6.83
N LEU A 496 5.99 -4.79 -5.62
CA LEU A 496 6.29 -3.35 -5.42
C LEU A 496 7.78 -3.07 -5.11
N ASP A 497 8.66 -4.09 -5.25
CA ASP A 497 10.11 -3.93 -5.34
C ASP A 497 10.70 -4.70 -6.55
N GLU A 498 11.07 -5.96 -6.37
CA GLU A 498 11.73 -6.79 -7.39
C GLU A 498 10.97 -8.11 -7.64
N LEU A 499 10.86 -8.50 -8.91
CA LEU A 499 10.40 -9.82 -9.34
C LEU A 499 11.61 -10.63 -9.83
N LYS A 500 12.06 -11.60 -9.03
CA LYS A 500 13.09 -12.57 -9.43
C LYS A 500 12.43 -13.87 -9.89
N ILE A 501 12.75 -14.33 -11.09
CA ILE A 501 12.27 -15.60 -11.65
C ILE A 501 13.48 -16.47 -11.96
N LEU A 502 13.63 -17.60 -11.27
CA LEU A 502 14.78 -18.49 -11.42
C LEU A 502 14.31 -19.92 -11.68
N SER A 503 14.82 -20.55 -12.74
CA SER A 503 14.80 -22.00 -12.87
C SER A 503 16.21 -22.57 -12.67
N THR A 504 16.31 -23.63 -11.88
CA THR A 504 17.53 -24.43 -11.66
C THR A 504 17.40 -25.85 -12.21
N ARG A 505 16.31 -26.16 -12.93
CA ARG A 505 16.01 -27.50 -13.48
C ARG A 505 16.78 -27.81 -14.77
N PHE A 506 17.13 -26.77 -15.54
CA PHE A 506 17.94 -26.88 -16.76
C PHE A 506 19.43 -26.66 -16.52
N ASP A 507 20.23 -27.19 -17.45
CA ASP A 507 21.69 -27.07 -17.46
C ASP A 507 22.13 -25.80 -18.19
N GLU A 508 22.47 -24.76 -17.43
CA GLU A 508 22.89 -23.44 -17.93
C GLU A 508 24.18 -23.47 -18.76
N SER A 509 24.96 -24.56 -18.72
CA SER A 509 26.11 -24.74 -19.63
C SER A 509 25.69 -25.06 -21.07
N LYS A 510 24.43 -25.51 -21.28
CA LYS A 510 23.86 -25.74 -22.61
C LYS A 510 23.33 -24.43 -23.18
N GLU A 511 23.97 -23.94 -24.24
CA GLU A 511 23.41 -22.86 -25.05
C GLU A 511 22.08 -23.29 -25.66
N PHE A 512 21.08 -22.41 -25.59
CA PHE A 512 19.85 -22.57 -26.35
C PHE A 512 20.18 -22.43 -27.84
N SER A 513 19.66 -23.33 -28.67
CA SER A 513 19.85 -23.31 -30.11
C SER A 513 18.64 -23.89 -30.82
N ASN A 514 18.46 -23.60 -32.11
CA ASN A 514 17.34 -24.06 -32.92
C ASN A 514 17.18 -25.61 -32.95
N GLU A 515 18.23 -26.34 -32.55
CA GLU A 515 18.30 -27.80 -32.49
C GLU A 515 17.93 -28.38 -31.12
N ASN A 516 18.12 -27.63 -30.02
CA ASN A 516 17.88 -28.09 -28.64
C ASN A 516 16.81 -27.29 -27.87
N LEU A 517 16.24 -26.23 -28.46
CA LEU A 517 15.30 -25.33 -27.78
C LEU A 517 14.00 -26.01 -27.29
N GLU A 518 13.71 -27.22 -27.76
CA GLU A 518 12.58 -28.04 -27.28
C GLU A 518 13.01 -29.13 -26.27
N SER A 519 14.31 -29.38 -26.09
CA SER A 519 14.87 -30.39 -25.19
C SER A 519 15.63 -29.82 -23.99
N VAL A 520 15.90 -28.50 -23.97
CA VAL A 520 16.38 -27.73 -22.80
C VAL A 520 15.21 -26.99 -22.10
N LEU A 521 13.96 -27.40 -22.37
CA LEU A 521 12.72 -26.72 -21.97
C LEU A 521 12.35 -26.81 -20.47
N ASP A 522 13.22 -27.30 -19.60
CA ASP A 522 12.94 -27.38 -18.17
C ASP A 522 13.14 -26.00 -17.48
N LEU A 523 12.34 -25.04 -17.93
CA LEU A 523 12.27 -23.64 -17.50
C LEU A 523 11.00 -23.43 -16.69
N ASN A 524 10.98 -22.42 -15.81
CA ASN A 524 9.74 -21.99 -15.16
C ASN A 524 8.74 -21.58 -16.24
N THR A 525 7.57 -22.20 -16.26
CA THR A 525 6.57 -22.02 -17.31
C THR A 525 5.37 -21.24 -16.79
N LEU A 526 5.17 -20.05 -17.35
CA LEU A 526 4.00 -19.22 -17.09
C LEU A 526 2.97 -19.41 -18.23
N SER A 527 1.88 -20.10 -17.93
CA SER A 527 0.81 -20.41 -18.88
C SER A 527 -0.46 -19.63 -18.57
N ALA A 528 -0.99 -18.99 -19.59
CA ALA A 528 -2.27 -18.31 -19.64
C ALA A 528 -3.04 -18.86 -20.85
N GLY A 529 -4.36 -18.95 -20.72
CA GLY A 529 -5.27 -19.35 -21.79
C GLY A 529 -5.58 -20.83 -21.92
N THR A 530 -6.47 -21.10 -22.88
CA THR A 530 -6.78 -22.44 -23.39
C THR A 530 -6.70 -22.44 -24.92
N ASP A 531 -6.35 -23.60 -25.51
CA ASP A 531 -6.08 -23.81 -26.96
C ASP A 531 -6.83 -22.85 -27.92
N GLY A 532 -6.19 -21.73 -28.28
CA GLY A 532 -6.68 -20.80 -29.31
C GLY A 532 -7.37 -19.52 -28.85
N GLN A 533 -7.36 -19.17 -27.56
CA GLN A 533 -7.77 -17.85 -27.06
C GLN A 533 -6.59 -16.85 -26.99
N ASP A 534 -6.89 -15.55 -26.98
CA ASP A 534 -5.90 -14.45 -26.99
C ASP A 534 -5.45 -14.03 -25.57
N ASP A 535 -5.08 -15.01 -24.75
CA ASP A 535 -4.77 -14.79 -23.33
C ASP A 535 -3.34 -14.29 -23.09
N ARG A 536 -3.21 -13.55 -21.97
CA ARG A 536 -2.13 -12.59 -21.75
C ARG A 536 -1.41 -12.86 -20.42
N VAL A 537 -0.09 -12.64 -20.42
CA VAL A 537 0.74 -12.70 -19.20
C VAL A 537 1.30 -11.32 -18.90
N PHE A 538 1.01 -10.80 -17.70
CA PHE A 538 1.48 -9.52 -17.20
C PHE A 538 2.47 -9.72 -16.06
N LEU A 539 3.70 -9.23 -16.24
CA LEU A 539 4.77 -9.24 -15.24
C LEU A 539 5.12 -7.80 -14.86
N TYR A 540 4.95 -7.45 -13.59
CA TYR A 540 5.22 -6.11 -13.06
C TYR A 540 6.20 -6.18 -11.88
N ALA A 541 7.16 -5.25 -11.85
CA ALA A 541 7.92 -4.95 -10.64
C ALA A 541 8.13 -3.45 -10.52
N HIS A 542 8.11 -2.88 -9.31
CA HIS A 542 8.37 -1.45 -9.17
C HIS A 542 9.80 -1.10 -9.63
N ASN A 543 10.81 -1.85 -9.20
CA ASN A 543 12.22 -1.58 -9.50
C ASN A 543 12.77 -2.48 -10.61
N ARG A 544 12.64 -3.80 -10.48
CA ARG A 544 13.36 -4.72 -11.36
C ARG A 544 12.61 -6.03 -11.63
N ILE A 545 12.60 -6.45 -12.89
CA ILE A 545 12.34 -7.85 -13.25
C ILE A 545 13.68 -8.48 -13.61
N ALA A 546 14.03 -9.58 -12.95
CA ALA A 546 15.22 -10.37 -13.22
C ALA A 546 14.80 -11.81 -13.50
N ALA A 547 14.95 -12.27 -14.75
CA ALA A 547 14.57 -13.61 -15.16
C ALA A 547 15.81 -14.41 -15.58
N ASN A 548 16.04 -15.55 -14.93
CA ASN A 548 16.95 -16.60 -15.38
C ASN A 548 16.19 -17.93 -15.51
N GLY A 549 15.89 -18.38 -16.73
CA GLY A 549 15.21 -19.66 -16.96
C GLY A 549 13.68 -19.53 -16.99
N LEU A 550 13.15 -18.64 -17.82
CA LEU A 550 11.72 -18.36 -17.96
C LEU A 550 11.20 -18.77 -19.36
N GLY A 551 10.15 -19.58 -19.37
CA GLY A 551 9.34 -19.91 -20.54
C GLY A 551 7.88 -19.55 -20.34
N PHE A 552 7.09 -19.64 -21.41
CA PHE A 552 5.65 -19.39 -21.38
C PHE A 552 4.90 -20.52 -22.07
N GLY A 553 3.64 -20.71 -21.69
CA GLY A 553 2.73 -21.64 -22.35
C GLY A 553 2.61 -21.35 -23.86
N LYS A 554 2.44 -22.42 -24.66
CA LYS A 554 2.36 -22.32 -26.13
C LYS A 554 1.22 -21.44 -26.65
N ASP A 555 0.18 -21.26 -25.84
CA ASP A 555 -1.04 -20.52 -26.19
C ASP A 555 -0.99 -19.04 -25.81
N VAL A 556 0.01 -18.61 -25.02
CA VAL A 556 0.15 -17.22 -24.58
C VAL A 556 0.39 -16.30 -25.78
N ARG A 557 -0.54 -15.38 -26.03
CA ARG A 557 -0.53 -14.49 -27.20
C ARG A 557 0.11 -13.15 -26.92
N GLU A 558 -0.05 -12.59 -25.74
CA GLU A 558 0.57 -11.31 -25.39
C GLU A 558 1.32 -11.40 -24.05
N ILE A 559 2.53 -10.85 -24.03
CA ILE A 559 3.42 -10.88 -22.88
C ILE A 559 3.86 -9.46 -22.57
N TYR A 560 3.49 -8.98 -21.39
CA TYR A 560 3.79 -7.64 -20.91
C TYR A 560 4.77 -7.73 -19.75
N MET A 561 5.88 -6.98 -19.82
CA MET A 561 6.84 -6.88 -18.73
C MET A 561 7.12 -5.40 -18.44
N ASP A 562 6.86 -4.94 -17.21
CA ASP A 562 6.98 -3.53 -16.82
C ASP A 562 7.80 -3.37 -15.53
N ALA A 563 8.98 -2.74 -15.64
CA ALA A 563 9.86 -2.44 -14.52
C ALA A 563 10.73 -1.20 -14.80
N ILE A 564 11.46 -0.66 -13.81
CA ILE A 564 12.50 0.34 -14.13
C ILE A 564 13.63 -0.31 -14.93
N THR A 565 14.08 -1.52 -14.54
CA THR A 565 15.06 -2.33 -15.28
C THR A 565 14.51 -3.74 -15.52
N ILE A 566 14.75 -4.29 -16.70
CA ILE A 566 14.41 -5.69 -17.03
C ILE A 566 15.71 -6.39 -17.44
N ASP A 567 16.16 -7.38 -16.67
CA ASP A 567 17.31 -8.24 -17.01
C ASP A 567 16.81 -9.63 -17.40
N LEU A 568 17.13 -10.09 -18.62
CA LEU A 568 16.65 -11.36 -19.18
C LEU A 568 17.82 -12.28 -19.52
N LYS A 569 17.80 -13.49 -18.95
CA LYS A 569 18.79 -14.55 -19.13
C LYS A 569 18.05 -15.90 -19.31
N ASN A 570 18.44 -16.72 -20.28
CA ASN A 570 17.80 -18.02 -20.56
C ASN A 570 16.26 -17.92 -20.65
N VAL A 571 15.74 -17.04 -21.53
CA VAL A 571 14.29 -16.76 -21.64
C VAL A 571 13.78 -17.15 -23.04
N LYS A 572 12.65 -17.86 -23.11
CA LYS A 572 12.01 -18.29 -24.36
C LYS A 572 10.57 -17.77 -24.47
N PHE A 573 10.34 -16.80 -25.34
CA PHE A 573 9.00 -16.34 -25.72
C PHE A 573 8.41 -17.26 -26.82
N PRO A 574 7.09 -17.53 -26.83
CA PRO A 574 6.43 -18.34 -27.87
C PRO A 574 6.52 -17.70 -29.27
N ASP A 575 6.62 -18.53 -30.32
CA ASP A 575 6.84 -18.07 -31.71
C ASP A 575 5.70 -17.20 -32.26
N ALA A 576 4.48 -17.40 -31.74
CA ALA A 576 3.26 -16.70 -32.14
C ALA A 576 2.73 -15.77 -31.03
N SER A 577 3.63 -15.20 -30.23
CA SER A 577 3.34 -14.21 -29.19
C SER A 577 3.80 -12.79 -29.59
N GLN A 578 3.14 -11.78 -29.04
CA GLN A 578 3.58 -10.39 -29.06
C GLN A 578 4.13 -10.01 -27.68
N VAL A 579 5.35 -9.48 -27.63
CA VAL A 579 6.03 -9.12 -26.38
C VAL A 579 6.17 -7.60 -26.28
N LEU A 580 5.70 -7.01 -25.18
CA LEU A 580 5.90 -5.60 -24.83
C LEU A 580 6.75 -5.48 -23.56
N LEU A 581 7.96 -4.94 -23.71
CA LEU A 581 8.92 -4.72 -22.63
C LEU A 581 9.00 -3.22 -22.32
N LYS A 582 8.51 -2.81 -21.16
CA LYS A 582 8.54 -1.44 -20.66
C LYS A 582 9.63 -1.28 -19.61
N SER A 583 10.62 -0.45 -19.94
CA SER A 583 11.72 -0.06 -19.04
C SER A 583 11.76 1.45 -18.94
N LYS A 584 12.47 2.02 -17.96
CA LYS A 584 12.52 3.48 -17.78
C LYS A 584 12.95 4.24 -19.05
N ASP A 585 14.03 3.79 -19.70
CA ASP A 585 14.59 4.47 -20.87
C ASP A 585 14.05 3.90 -22.19
N GLY A 586 13.58 2.65 -22.19
CA GLY A 586 13.00 1.99 -23.36
C GLY A 586 14.03 1.71 -24.46
N TYR A 587 15.17 1.09 -24.13
CA TYR A 587 16.19 0.65 -25.08
C TYR A 587 16.72 -0.74 -24.72
N PRO A 588 17.14 -1.55 -25.71
CA PRO A 588 17.84 -2.80 -25.48
C PRO A 588 19.32 -2.61 -25.14
N THR A 589 19.90 -3.57 -24.43
CA THR A 589 21.33 -3.88 -24.38
C THR A 589 21.54 -5.39 -24.57
N PHE A 590 22.75 -5.82 -24.96
CA PHE A 590 23.06 -7.21 -25.29
C PHE A 590 24.39 -7.65 -24.66
N GLY A 591 24.38 -8.73 -23.87
CA GLY A 591 25.53 -9.25 -23.13
C GLY A 591 25.75 -8.60 -21.75
N GLU A 592 26.37 -9.36 -20.84
CA GLU A 592 26.69 -8.95 -19.45
C GLU A 592 27.43 -7.60 -19.40
N SER A 593 28.46 -7.45 -20.24
CA SER A 593 29.31 -6.25 -20.26
C SER A 593 28.61 -4.96 -20.74
N ALA A 594 27.44 -5.08 -21.39
CA ALA A 594 26.67 -3.94 -21.90
C ALA A 594 25.47 -3.56 -21.00
N ARG A 595 25.21 -4.34 -19.94
CA ARG A 595 24.06 -4.22 -19.05
C ARG A 595 23.97 -2.83 -18.41
N GLN A 596 22.78 -2.22 -18.43
CA GLN A 596 22.52 -0.87 -17.91
C GLN A 596 21.22 -0.82 -17.10
N ILE A 597 21.27 -0.14 -15.95
CA ILE A 597 20.08 0.16 -15.14
C ILE A 597 19.17 1.11 -15.95
N GLY A 598 17.85 0.87 -15.91
CA GLY A 598 16.85 1.66 -16.65
C GLY A 598 16.46 1.09 -18.01
N LYS A 599 17.07 -0.03 -18.43
CA LYS A 599 16.91 -0.62 -19.78
C LYS A 599 16.38 -2.06 -19.75
N VAL A 600 16.13 -2.59 -20.95
CA VAL A 600 15.93 -4.01 -21.19
C VAL A 600 17.29 -4.62 -21.56
N ASN A 601 17.84 -5.47 -20.70
CA ASN A 601 19.15 -6.08 -20.89
C ASN A 601 18.98 -7.55 -21.25
N PHE A 602 19.31 -7.90 -22.50
CA PHE A 602 19.37 -9.28 -22.97
C PHE A 602 20.74 -9.85 -22.61
N ILE A 603 20.85 -10.45 -21.43
CA ILE A 603 22.12 -10.92 -20.84
C ILE A 603 22.68 -12.10 -21.66
N LYS A 604 21.91 -13.19 -21.77
CA LYS A 604 22.31 -14.41 -22.47
C LYS A 604 21.09 -15.25 -22.85
N ASN A 605 21.16 -16.00 -23.96
CA ASN A 605 20.16 -17.02 -24.33
C ASN A 605 18.69 -16.54 -24.28
N VAL A 606 18.38 -15.41 -24.91
CA VAL A 606 16.98 -14.93 -25.03
C VAL A 606 16.45 -15.17 -26.44
N TYR A 607 15.28 -15.79 -26.55
CA TYR A 607 14.69 -16.30 -27.80
C TYR A 607 13.22 -15.94 -27.95
N HIS A 608 12.77 -15.73 -29.20
CA HIS A 608 11.36 -15.60 -29.58
C HIS A 608 11.04 -16.61 -30.68
N GLY A 609 10.25 -17.63 -30.33
CA GLY A 609 10.23 -18.87 -31.10
C GLY A 609 11.64 -19.44 -31.19
N LYS A 610 12.15 -19.63 -32.41
CA LYS A 610 13.52 -20.12 -32.65
C LYS A 610 14.55 -19.02 -32.91
N ASP A 611 14.16 -17.76 -32.87
CA ASP A 611 15.03 -16.64 -33.22
C ASP A 611 15.69 -16.03 -31.98
N ALA A 612 17.01 -15.92 -31.98
CA ALA A 612 17.76 -15.30 -30.88
C ALA A 612 17.59 -13.77 -30.88
N LEU A 613 17.28 -13.18 -29.72
CA LEU A 613 17.15 -11.73 -29.51
C LEU A 613 18.54 -11.08 -29.37
N ASN A 614 19.25 -11.02 -30.48
CA ASN A 614 20.45 -10.22 -30.64
C ASN A 614 20.15 -8.91 -31.39
N GLN A 615 21.15 -8.05 -31.55
CA GLN A 615 21.00 -6.74 -32.21
C GLN A 615 20.32 -6.81 -33.61
N SER A 616 20.57 -7.86 -34.40
CA SER A 616 20.00 -8.01 -35.75
C SER A 616 18.53 -8.44 -35.77
N PHE A 617 17.99 -8.91 -34.64
CA PHE A 617 16.55 -9.17 -34.48
C PHE A 617 15.74 -7.87 -34.46
N PHE A 618 16.36 -6.75 -34.09
CA PHE A 618 15.72 -5.44 -33.96
C PHE A 618 15.98 -4.54 -35.18
N SER A 619 15.09 -3.56 -35.37
CA SER A 619 15.18 -2.58 -36.44
C SER A 619 16.50 -1.82 -36.42
N ASN A 620 17.08 -1.59 -37.60
CA ASN A 620 18.34 -0.87 -37.79
C ASN A 620 18.27 0.65 -37.46
N ASP A 621 17.16 1.12 -36.87
CA ASP A 621 17.08 2.48 -36.36
C ASP A 621 17.88 2.61 -35.04
N PRO A 622 18.37 3.80 -34.67
CA PRO A 622 19.22 3.96 -33.48
C PRO A 622 18.57 3.58 -32.15
N THR A 623 17.24 3.41 -32.09
CA THR A 623 16.51 3.06 -30.87
C THR A 623 16.30 1.56 -30.70
N MET A 624 16.31 0.78 -31.79
CA MET A 624 16.07 -0.68 -31.80
C MET A 624 14.79 -1.08 -31.03
N ARG A 625 13.77 -0.21 -31.02
CA ARG A 625 12.57 -0.37 -30.19
C ARG A 625 11.55 -1.37 -30.72
N ASN A 626 11.77 -1.94 -31.90
CA ASN A 626 10.86 -2.87 -32.54
C ASN A 626 11.67 -4.00 -33.22
N SER A 627 11.15 -5.22 -33.18
CA SER A 627 11.73 -6.33 -33.94
C SER A 627 11.48 -6.21 -35.44
N ASN A 628 12.41 -6.74 -36.24
CA ASN A 628 12.25 -6.99 -37.67
C ASN A 628 11.26 -8.14 -37.95
N LYS A 629 11.15 -9.09 -37.01
CA LYS A 629 10.10 -10.13 -36.99
C LYS A 629 8.77 -9.50 -36.60
N SER A 630 7.68 -9.95 -37.24
CA SER A 630 6.31 -9.55 -36.91
C SER A 630 5.43 -10.77 -36.64
N VAL A 631 4.47 -10.59 -35.74
CA VAL A 631 3.37 -11.51 -35.43
C VAL A 631 2.08 -10.71 -35.65
N ASP A 632 1.15 -11.25 -36.43
CA ASP A 632 -0.16 -10.64 -36.75
C ASP A 632 -0.11 -9.17 -37.20
N GLY A 633 0.91 -8.84 -37.99
CA GLY A 633 1.15 -7.50 -38.55
C GLY A 633 1.86 -6.52 -37.61
N THR A 634 2.01 -6.85 -36.33
CA THR A 634 2.74 -6.06 -35.32
C THR A 634 4.15 -6.61 -35.11
N SER A 635 5.13 -5.76 -34.77
CA SER A 635 6.47 -6.25 -34.39
C SER A 635 6.38 -7.20 -33.20
N ALA A 636 6.92 -8.41 -33.37
CA ALA A 636 6.90 -9.50 -32.40
C ALA A 636 7.43 -9.12 -31.01
N VAL A 637 8.44 -8.25 -30.95
CA VAL A 637 8.98 -7.68 -29.70
C VAL A 637 9.02 -6.16 -29.83
N ARG A 638 8.44 -5.48 -28.84
CA ARG A 638 8.35 -4.02 -28.73
C ARG A 638 8.99 -3.59 -27.42
N ILE A 639 9.92 -2.64 -27.47
CA ILE A 639 10.54 -2.04 -26.28
C ILE A 639 10.06 -0.58 -26.19
N ARG A 640 9.60 -0.16 -25.01
CA ARG A 640 9.06 1.19 -24.79
C ARG A 640 9.61 1.81 -23.49
N PRO A 641 9.73 3.16 -23.44
CA PRO A 641 9.93 3.88 -22.18
C PRO A 641 8.62 3.86 -21.36
N HIS A 642 8.70 4.33 -20.12
CA HIS A 642 7.52 4.71 -19.33
C HIS A 642 6.96 6.07 -19.74
#